data_AF-I1PYY2-F1
#
_entry.id   AF-I1PYY2-F1
#
_cell.length_a   1.000
_cell.length_b   1.000
_cell.length_c   1.000
_cell.angle_alpha   90.00
_cell.angle_beta   90.00
_cell.angle_gamma   90.00
#
_symmetry.space_group_name_H-M   'P 1'
#
loop_
_entity.id
_entity.type
_entity.pdbx_description
1 polymer ?
#
loop_
_entity_poly.entity_id
_entity_poly.type
_entity_poly.pdbx_seq_one_letter_code
_entity_poly.pdbx_strand_id
1 'polypeptide(L)'
;MAHHVAPLLLLLTLAAVAAAASEEAAAADTEAAAAVEAGLLVRHEAQLARLEELTESLAKSVQALESALARSVEPDPPPPAAAAAAPGDRRAPQGVAVTKRRPYWSERFHFAAAARLGDGAYAAAATALPYEDADGLTKYFAVGDSRGRVFVFSAAGDALLELEPGVSGEPPVTALLAYLSPRRTDCFLFAGHADGSIAAHRLIESSPHGDDWLTLAAASSRLLVRGLDAAPVLHLEAHHAGRARYVLSCDSGGRIRVFTENGTLYGTAIASSTPLAFVKQRLLFLTEAGAASLDLRSMSVRETPCEGLAEALNGSLPKAYSFDPSERFKAYGFTDAGDLVHVLLLGDIASLKCRVRAIKKAEIDNPVAIQTIKGYLLVASQDKILVYNTSTQYYGRVGAPRPLFATSIKDIKSVFAGSGGVMPASPAGKPLVAADREKLVILGLGDGYIAIYRSNFPVYKPESNAVVWSGPALLFLLFLIGIWQVYVKKKDSLGWTPEETFNTSVTAPTGSILNHSTSDRAFADSSTRAGERGYVDGTTRASDRSYVDATTRATDRAYAEATRGVDLRGGALRGAPRRYVSPTRYTGAAGIPYRPVSTEPVLRTTPELKYRGPGMEPPGFPKKRDTLFSSNQTVVDDHVD
;
A
#
# COMPACT_ATOMS: atom_id res chain seq x y z
N MET A 1 15.61 -89.37 -27.81
CA MET A 1 15.36 -88.22 -26.90
C MET A 1 16.69 -87.48 -26.71
N ALA A 2 16.95 -86.38 -27.43
CA ALA A 2 18.33 -85.82 -27.48
C ALA A 2 18.45 -84.30 -27.73
N HIS A 3 17.37 -83.52 -27.74
CA HIS A 3 17.40 -82.12 -28.24
C HIS A 3 16.98 -81.03 -27.24
N HIS A 4 16.79 -81.34 -25.96
CA HIS A 4 16.44 -80.35 -24.92
C HIS A 4 17.53 -80.10 -23.87
N VAL A 5 18.63 -80.85 -23.88
CA VAL A 5 19.72 -80.72 -22.88
C VAL A 5 20.59 -79.48 -23.15
N ALA A 6 20.95 -79.22 -24.40
CA ALA A 6 21.82 -78.11 -24.79
C ALA A 6 21.28 -76.70 -24.41
N PRO A 7 20.02 -76.31 -24.72
CA PRO A 7 19.53 -74.98 -24.36
C PRO A 7 19.37 -74.79 -22.85
N LEU A 8 19.07 -75.86 -22.11
CA LEU A 8 18.94 -75.81 -20.65
C LEU A 8 20.31 -75.54 -19.99
N LEU A 9 21.36 -76.20 -20.46
CA LEU A 9 22.73 -75.99 -19.99
C LEU A 9 23.24 -74.56 -20.29
N LEU A 10 22.90 -74.02 -21.47
CA LEU A 10 23.27 -72.64 -21.83
C LEU A 10 22.54 -71.59 -20.97
N LEU A 11 21.27 -71.83 -20.63
CA LEU A 11 20.50 -70.97 -19.71
C LEU A 11 21.04 -71.03 -18.28
N LEU A 12 21.46 -72.22 -17.81
CA LEU A 12 22.05 -72.39 -16.49
C LEU A 12 23.42 -71.69 -16.35
N THR A 13 24.28 -71.74 -17.38
CA THR A 13 25.56 -71.02 -17.35
C THR A 13 25.36 -69.50 -17.44
N LEU A 14 24.43 -69.02 -18.28
CA LEU A 14 24.08 -67.59 -18.33
C LEU A 14 23.50 -67.08 -17.00
N ALA A 15 22.64 -67.86 -16.34
CA ALA A 15 22.11 -67.52 -15.02
C ALA A 15 23.20 -67.49 -13.94
N ALA A 16 24.14 -68.43 -13.95
CA ALA A 16 25.26 -68.45 -13.01
C ALA A 16 26.21 -67.26 -13.20
N VAL A 17 26.53 -66.89 -14.44
CA VAL A 17 27.35 -65.70 -14.75
C VAL A 17 26.65 -64.41 -14.35
N ALA A 18 25.33 -64.30 -14.59
CA ALA A 18 24.55 -63.14 -14.17
C ALA A 18 24.46 -63.01 -12.63
N ALA A 19 24.35 -64.13 -11.91
CA ALA A 19 24.37 -64.14 -10.45
C ALA A 19 25.73 -63.66 -9.91
N ALA A 20 26.83 -64.25 -10.38
CA ALA A 20 28.19 -63.86 -9.95
C ALA A 20 28.48 -62.37 -10.22
N ALA A 21 28.12 -61.86 -11.40
CA ALA A 21 28.28 -60.45 -11.73
C ALA A 21 27.41 -59.51 -10.85
N SER A 22 26.27 -59.98 -10.36
CA SER A 22 25.43 -59.19 -9.42
C SER A 22 25.98 -59.17 -7.99
N GLU A 23 26.65 -60.23 -7.57
CA GLU A 23 27.28 -60.36 -6.25
C GLU A 23 28.58 -59.55 -6.17
N GLU A 24 29.39 -59.57 -7.24
CA GLU A 24 30.61 -58.76 -7.38
C GLU A 24 30.29 -57.25 -7.45
N ALA A 25 29.18 -56.86 -8.10
CA ALA A 25 28.71 -55.48 -8.11
C ALA A 25 28.22 -55.00 -6.72
N ALA A 26 27.48 -55.85 -5.99
CA ALA A 26 27.00 -55.51 -4.65
C ALA A 26 28.14 -55.36 -3.62
N ALA A 27 29.23 -56.11 -3.79
CA ALA A 27 30.45 -55.93 -3.00
C ALA A 27 31.12 -54.57 -3.28
N ALA A 28 31.23 -54.18 -4.56
CA ALA A 28 31.82 -52.89 -4.94
C ALA A 28 31.02 -51.68 -4.42
N ASP A 29 29.68 -51.72 -4.52
CA ASP A 29 28.81 -50.64 -4.03
C ASP A 29 28.88 -50.48 -2.49
N THR A 30 29.04 -51.58 -1.74
CA THR A 30 29.14 -51.53 -0.27
C THR A 30 30.51 -51.05 0.21
N GLU A 31 31.60 -51.41 -0.46
CA GLU A 31 32.94 -50.87 -0.16
C GLU A 31 33.04 -49.37 -0.54
N ALA A 32 32.42 -48.96 -1.65
CA ALA A 32 32.31 -47.55 -2.04
C ALA A 32 31.49 -46.72 -1.04
N ALA A 33 30.37 -47.26 -0.53
CA ALA A 33 29.56 -46.58 0.49
C ALA A 33 30.34 -46.35 1.79
N ALA A 34 31.06 -47.37 2.28
CA ALA A 34 31.90 -47.26 3.47
C ALA A 34 33.03 -46.22 3.31
N ALA A 35 33.64 -46.13 2.11
CA ALA A 35 34.65 -45.11 1.81
C ALA A 35 34.07 -43.67 1.82
N VAL A 36 32.83 -43.49 1.36
CA VAL A 36 32.14 -42.19 1.42
C VAL A 36 31.78 -41.80 2.86
N GLU A 37 31.32 -42.75 3.68
CA GLU A 37 31.00 -42.50 5.09
C GLU A 37 32.25 -42.15 5.91
N ALA A 38 33.35 -42.89 5.73
CA ALA A 38 34.65 -42.53 6.32
C ALA A 38 35.13 -41.13 5.86
N GLY A 39 34.93 -40.79 4.58
CA GLY A 39 35.23 -39.47 4.03
C GLY A 39 34.36 -38.33 4.57
N LEU A 40 33.16 -38.63 5.10
CA LEU A 40 32.30 -37.67 5.81
C LEU A 40 32.73 -37.49 7.27
N LEU A 41 33.07 -38.58 7.96
CA LEU A 41 33.55 -38.52 9.36
C LEU A 41 34.81 -37.66 9.49
N VAL A 42 35.81 -37.86 8.63
CA VAL A 42 37.04 -37.04 8.61
C VAL A 42 36.75 -35.55 8.33
N ARG A 43 35.69 -35.24 7.56
CA ARG A 43 35.25 -33.85 7.34
C ARG A 43 34.56 -33.25 8.57
N HIS A 44 33.76 -34.04 9.29
CA HIS A 44 33.13 -33.60 10.53
C HIS A 44 34.17 -33.35 11.63
N GLU A 45 35.17 -34.23 11.78
CA GLU A 45 36.31 -34.02 12.69
C GLU A 45 37.06 -32.72 12.37
N ALA A 46 37.37 -32.47 11.10
CA ALA A 46 38.01 -31.23 10.66
C ALA A 46 37.13 -29.97 10.84
N GLN A 47 35.80 -30.11 10.88
CA GLN A 47 34.87 -29.02 11.22
C GLN A 47 34.80 -28.77 12.73
N LEU A 48 34.81 -29.83 13.55
CA LEU A 48 34.84 -29.72 15.02
C LEU A 48 36.14 -29.04 15.50
N ALA A 49 37.30 -29.45 14.98
CA ALA A 49 38.58 -28.82 15.32
C ALA A 49 38.62 -27.31 14.99
N ARG A 50 37.95 -26.88 13.91
CA ARG A 50 37.80 -25.45 13.56
C ARG A 50 36.84 -24.71 14.50
N LEU A 51 35.80 -25.37 15.01
CA LEU A 51 34.90 -24.77 16.00
C LEU A 51 35.59 -24.63 17.36
N GLU A 52 36.44 -25.58 17.74
CA GLU A 52 37.31 -25.48 18.93
C GLU A 52 38.31 -24.31 18.80
N GLU A 53 39.02 -24.18 17.66
CA GLU A 53 39.91 -23.05 17.39
C GLU A 53 39.16 -21.69 17.43
N LEU A 54 37.98 -21.62 16.82
CA LEU A 54 37.16 -20.40 16.81
C LEU A 54 36.63 -20.04 18.21
N THR A 55 36.23 -21.03 19.03
CA THR A 55 35.76 -20.77 20.41
C THR A 55 36.89 -20.36 21.34
N GLU A 56 38.08 -20.94 21.20
CA GLU A 56 39.27 -20.52 21.96
C GLU A 56 39.73 -19.10 21.57
N SER A 57 39.67 -18.77 20.26
CA SER A 57 39.90 -17.42 19.75
C SER A 57 38.88 -16.41 20.28
N LEU A 58 37.59 -16.78 20.29
CA LEU A 58 36.52 -15.96 20.86
C LEU A 58 36.75 -15.70 22.36
N ALA A 59 37.06 -16.74 23.14
CA ALA A 59 37.35 -16.63 24.56
C ALA A 59 38.53 -15.68 24.84
N LYS A 60 39.63 -15.80 24.08
CA LYS A 60 40.78 -14.88 24.15
C LYS A 60 40.37 -13.43 23.84
N SER A 61 39.50 -13.20 22.87
CA SER A 61 39.01 -11.85 22.54
C SER A 61 38.10 -11.25 23.62
N VAL A 62 37.23 -12.06 24.24
CA VAL A 62 36.37 -11.63 25.37
C VAL A 62 37.24 -11.29 26.58
N GLN A 63 38.17 -12.16 26.97
CA GLN A 63 39.07 -11.92 28.10
C GLN A 63 39.96 -10.68 27.88
N ALA A 64 40.40 -10.43 26.64
CA ALA A 64 41.10 -9.19 26.28
C ALA A 64 40.20 -7.96 26.47
N LEU A 65 38.94 -8.02 26.05
CA LEU A 65 37.96 -6.94 26.20
C LEU A 65 37.64 -6.65 27.68
N GLU A 66 37.42 -7.69 28.48
CA GLU A 66 37.21 -7.60 29.94
C GLU A 66 38.43 -6.99 30.62
N SER A 67 39.64 -7.40 30.25
CA SER A 67 40.88 -6.81 30.80
C SER A 67 41.05 -5.33 30.45
N ALA A 68 40.54 -4.89 29.30
CA ALA A 68 40.56 -3.49 28.88
C ALA A 68 39.48 -2.68 29.62
N LEU A 69 38.30 -3.26 29.83
CA LEU A 69 37.23 -2.66 30.60
C LEU A 69 37.62 -2.50 32.08
N ALA A 70 38.21 -3.53 32.70
CA ALA A 70 38.72 -3.46 34.07
C ALA A 70 39.77 -2.34 34.25
N ARG A 71 40.70 -2.21 33.30
CA ARG A 71 41.70 -1.11 33.27
C ARG A 71 41.11 0.29 33.04
N SER A 72 39.82 0.40 32.72
CA SER A 72 39.13 1.70 32.59
C SER A 72 38.35 2.11 33.86
N VAL A 73 38.38 1.30 34.91
CA VAL A 73 37.60 1.48 36.16
C VAL A 73 38.48 1.87 37.36
N GLU A 74 39.80 1.72 37.28
CA GLU A 74 40.74 2.07 38.34
C GLU A 74 41.10 3.57 38.30
N PRO A 75 40.95 4.35 39.40
CA PRO A 75 41.23 5.78 39.42
C PRO A 75 42.72 6.08 39.63
N ASP A 76 43.25 7.04 38.87
CA ASP A 76 44.67 7.45 38.94
C ASP A 76 45.10 7.86 40.38
N PRO A 77 46.31 7.46 40.83
CA PRO A 77 46.86 7.92 42.10
C PRO A 77 47.26 9.40 42.04
N PRO A 78 47.13 10.16 43.15
CA PRO A 78 47.43 11.59 43.15
C PRO A 78 48.93 11.87 42.96
N PRO A 79 49.31 12.91 42.20
CA PRO A 79 50.72 13.26 41.97
C PRO A 79 51.41 13.81 43.24
N PRO A 80 52.74 13.63 43.37
CA PRO A 80 53.49 14.14 44.52
C PRO A 80 53.51 15.67 44.57
N ALA A 81 53.58 16.22 45.78
CA ALA A 81 53.46 17.65 46.03
C ALA A 81 54.62 18.47 45.43
N ALA A 82 54.29 19.45 44.59
CA ALA A 82 55.24 20.44 44.06
C ALA A 82 55.50 21.56 45.08
N ALA A 83 56.76 21.99 45.20
CA ALA A 83 57.15 23.07 46.09
C ALA A 83 56.97 24.47 45.46
N ALA A 84 56.18 25.31 46.14
CA ALA A 84 56.14 26.77 46.13
C ALA A 84 56.67 27.57 44.91
N ALA A 85 55.74 28.20 44.16
CA ALA A 85 55.99 29.45 43.45
C ALA A 85 54.71 30.31 43.31
N ALA A 86 54.81 31.59 43.70
CA ALA A 86 53.98 32.79 43.44
C ALA A 86 52.45 32.72 43.12
N PRO A 87 51.63 33.69 43.59
CA PRO A 87 50.19 33.75 43.30
C PRO A 87 49.84 34.47 41.99
N GLY A 88 48.93 33.91 41.20
CA GLY A 88 48.30 34.54 40.04
C GLY A 88 47.05 33.79 39.55
N ASP A 89 45.99 34.53 39.21
CA ASP A 89 44.72 34.13 38.58
C ASP A 89 44.18 32.70 38.76
N ARG A 90 43.22 32.56 39.69
CA ARG A 90 42.31 31.41 39.74
C ARG A 90 41.31 31.42 38.57
N ARG A 91 41.70 30.85 37.42
CA ARG A 91 40.69 30.31 36.47
C ARG A 91 40.22 28.95 36.98
N ALA A 92 38.90 28.82 37.18
CA ALA A 92 38.30 27.54 37.50
C ALA A 92 38.50 26.56 36.33
N PRO A 93 38.66 25.24 36.59
CA PRO A 93 38.71 24.25 35.52
C PRO A 93 37.37 24.26 34.78
N GLN A 94 37.39 24.65 33.50
CA GLN A 94 36.21 24.52 32.64
C GLN A 94 35.97 23.03 32.37
N GLY A 95 35.10 22.42 33.18
CA GLY A 95 34.58 21.09 32.91
C GLY A 95 33.85 21.10 31.57
N VAL A 96 34.52 20.58 30.53
CA VAL A 96 33.93 20.46 29.20
C VAL A 96 32.84 19.40 29.26
N ALA A 97 31.62 19.83 29.54
CA ALA A 97 30.44 19.00 29.46
C ALA A 97 30.22 18.61 27.99
N VAL A 98 30.77 17.45 27.59
CA VAL A 98 30.53 16.84 26.27
C VAL A 98 29.09 16.34 26.22
N THR A 99 28.17 17.27 26.04
CA THR A 99 26.77 17.01 25.74
C THR A 99 26.73 16.31 24.38
N LYS A 100 26.68 14.97 24.40
CA LYS A 100 26.54 14.16 23.18
C LYS A 100 25.31 14.63 22.40
N ARG A 101 25.54 15.41 21.35
CA ARG A 101 24.51 15.99 20.49
C ARG A 101 23.73 14.87 19.81
N ARG A 102 22.63 14.43 20.43
CA ARG A 102 21.67 13.55 19.78
C ARG A 102 21.09 14.32 18.58
N PRO A 103 21.23 13.84 17.33
CA PRO A 103 20.56 14.47 16.21
C PRO A 103 19.06 14.23 16.36
N TYR A 104 18.23 15.24 16.08
CA TYR A 104 16.76 15.15 16.18
C TYR A 104 16.18 13.95 15.40
N TRP A 105 16.86 13.53 14.33
CA TRP A 105 16.61 12.27 13.63
C TRP A 105 16.48 11.07 14.59
N SER A 106 17.46 10.87 15.47
CA SER A 106 17.53 9.73 16.40
C SER A 106 16.43 9.71 17.49
N GLU A 107 15.75 10.84 17.73
CA GLU A 107 14.62 10.93 18.66
C GLU A 107 13.29 10.52 18.01
N ARG A 108 13.22 10.61 16.68
CA ARG A 108 12.02 10.35 15.86
C ARG A 108 12.13 9.11 14.98
N PHE A 109 13.33 8.61 14.78
CA PHE A 109 13.65 7.40 14.04
C PHE A 109 14.64 6.56 14.83
N HIS A 110 14.16 5.44 15.37
CA HIS A 110 15.04 4.42 15.91
C HIS A 110 15.78 3.76 14.75
N PHE A 111 17.11 3.75 14.79
CA PHE A 111 17.92 2.95 13.87
C PHE A 111 17.63 1.46 14.12
N ALA A 112 17.31 0.71 13.05
CA ALA A 112 17.16 -0.73 13.11
C ALA A 112 18.46 -1.40 12.63
N ALA A 113 18.88 -1.10 11.40
CA ALA A 113 20.11 -1.60 10.80
C ALA A 113 20.52 -0.78 9.56
N ALA A 114 21.69 -1.07 9.01
CA ALA A 114 22.13 -0.60 7.71
C ALA A 114 22.73 -1.75 6.89
N ALA A 115 22.46 -1.75 5.60
CA ALA A 115 23.02 -2.67 4.63
C ALA A 115 23.82 -1.88 3.57
N ARG A 116 24.72 -2.56 2.85
CA ARG A 116 25.47 -1.98 1.73
C ARG A 116 25.32 -2.87 0.51
N LEU A 117 24.88 -2.29 -0.61
CA LEU A 117 24.86 -2.95 -1.91
C LEU A 117 26.31 -3.16 -2.42
N GLY A 118 26.50 -4.10 -3.34
CA GLY A 118 27.82 -4.42 -3.90
C GLY A 118 28.53 -3.22 -4.54
N ASP A 119 29.86 -3.22 -4.54
CA ASP A 119 30.66 -2.05 -4.91
C ASP A 119 30.29 -1.46 -6.28
N GLY A 120 30.12 -0.14 -6.31
CA GLY A 120 29.69 0.63 -7.46
C GLY A 120 28.17 0.62 -7.75
N ALA A 121 27.37 -0.19 -7.04
CA ALA A 121 25.91 -0.16 -7.15
C ALA A 121 25.27 0.80 -6.13
N TYR A 122 24.11 1.36 -6.47
CA TYR A 122 23.30 2.17 -5.56
C TYR A 122 21.83 1.76 -5.60
N ALA A 123 21.08 2.05 -4.53
CA ALA A 123 19.65 1.79 -4.45
C ALA A 123 18.90 2.74 -5.39
N ALA A 124 18.21 2.20 -6.39
CA ALA A 124 17.51 2.96 -7.41
C ALA A 124 15.99 2.99 -7.18
N ALA A 125 15.42 1.89 -6.67
CA ALA A 125 14.03 1.80 -6.23
C ALA A 125 13.91 0.96 -4.94
N ALA A 126 12.89 1.18 -4.13
CA ALA A 126 12.64 0.38 -2.91
C ALA A 126 11.14 0.30 -2.60
N THR A 127 10.69 -0.82 -2.02
CA THR A 127 9.29 -1.00 -1.61
C THR A 127 9.18 -1.91 -0.39
N ALA A 128 8.24 -1.61 0.51
CA ALA A 128 7.92 -2.46 1.65
C ALA A 128 7.13 -3.69 1.20
N LEU A 129 7.53 -4.89 1.62
CA LEU A 129 6.74 -6.08 1.32
C LEU A 129 5.55 -6.18 2.29
N PRO A 130 4.36 -6.57 1.82
CA PRO A 130 3.12 -6.62 2.59
C PRO A 130 3.03 -7.84 3.53
N TYR A 131 4.15 -8.28 4.11
CA TYR A 131 4.20 -9.29 5.17
C TYR A 131 4.31 -8.59 6.52
N GLU A 132 3.35 -8.88 7.40
CA GLU A 132 3.21 -8.26 8.72
C GLU A 132 3.60 -9.28 9.82
N ASP A 133 4.20 -8.80 10.91
CA ASP A 133 4.43 -9.59 12.13
C ASP A 133 3.22 -9.53 13.09
N ALA A 134 3.36 -10.11 14.28
CA ALA A 134 2.29 -10.11 15.30
C ALA A 134 1.94 -8.71 15.84
N ASP A 135 2.87 -7.74 15.74
CA ASP A 135 2.67 -6.32 16.12
C ASP A 135 2.07 -5.49 14.96
N GLY A 136 1.87 -6.09 13.78
CA GLY A 136 1.41 -5.42 12.56
C GLY A 136 2.49 -4.57 11.88
N LEU A 137 3.77 -4.95 12.01
CA LEU A 137 4.92 -4.28 11.41
C LEU A 137 5.40 -5.02 10.17
N THR A 138 5.89 -4.30 9.16
CA THR A 138 6.48 -4.92 7.97
C THR A 138 7.73 -5.74 8.32
N LYS A 139 7.71 -7.04 8.04
CA LYS A 139 8.83 -7.99 8.23
C LYS A 139 9.98 -7.80 7.24
N TYR A 140 9.67 -7.44 5.98
CA TYR A 140 10.60 -7.52 4.86
C TYR A 140 10.45 -6.33 3.90
N PHE A 141 11.51 -5.97 3.20
CA PHE A 141 11.45 -4.97 2.13
C PHE A 141 12.34 -5.37 0.95
N ALA A 142 12.01 -4.87 -0.25
CA ALA A 142 12.77 -5.09 -1.46
C ALA A 142 13.46 -3.79 -1.93
N VAL A 143 14.70 -3.90 -2.40
CA VAL A 143 15.47 -2.80 -2.99
C VAL A 143 16.05 -3.23 -4.33
N GLY A 144 15.73 -2.46 -5.37
CA GLY A 144 16.29 -2.61 -6.70
C GLY A 144 17.54 -1.75 -6.85
N ASP A 145 18.62 -2.33 -7.37
CA ASP A 145 19.90 -1.64 -7.56
C ASP A 145 20.06 -1.03 -8.96
N SER A 146 21.14 -0.28 -9.12
CA SER A 146 21.55 0.37 -10.36
C SER A 146 22.09 -0.58 -11.44
N ARG A 147 22.08 -1.90 -11.21
CA ARG A 147 22.42 -2.98 -12.17
C ARG A 147 21.20 -3.85 -12.52
N GLY A 148 20.02 -3.49 -12.05
CA GLY A 148 18.78 -4.22 -12.33
C GLY A 148 18.49 -5.40 -11.39
N ARG A 149 19.30 -5.66 -10.36
CA ARG A 149 19.05 -6.76 -9.41
C ARG A 149 18.14 -6.28 -8.29
N VAL A 150 17.31 -7.17 -7.75
CA VAL A 150 16.40 -6.85 -6.64
C VAL A 150 16.73 -7.70 -5.42
N PHE A 151 17.20 -7.04 -4.37
CA PHE A 151 17.49 -7.66 -3.08
C PHE A 151 16.26 -7.61 -2.18
N VAL A 152 16.00 -8.68 -1.43
CA VAL A 152 14.98 -8.70 -0.37
C VAL A 152 15.67 -8.84 0.97
N PHE A 153 15.37 -7.92 1.89
CA PHE A 153 15.97 -7.83 3.23
C PHE A 153 14.92 -8.06 4.32
N SER A 154 15.37 -8.52 5.49
CA SER A 154 14.62 -8.46 6.74
C SER A 154 14.54 -7.01 7.26
N ALA A 155 13.56 -6.71 8.10
CA ALA A 155 13.49 -5.43 8.83
C ALA A 155 14.64 -5.25 9.85
N ALA A 156 15.38 -6.32 10.16
CA ALA A 156 16.63 -6.30 10.94
C ALA A 156 17.89 -6.12 10.08
N GLY A 157 17.76 -6.06 8.75
CA GLY A 157 18.84 -5.76 7.80
C GLY A 157 19.48 -6.97 7.12
N ASP A 158 19.08 -8.20 7.46
CA ASP A 158 19.62 -9.42 6.85
C ASP A 158 19.24 -9.51 5.37
N ALA A 159 20.18 -9.80 4.48
CA ALA A 159 19.88 -10.10 3.08
C ALA A 159 19.34 -11.54 2.97
N LEU A 160 18.11 -11.69 2.47
CA LEU A 160 17.40 -12.98 2.42
C LEU A 160 17.36 -13.58 1.02
N LEU A 161 17.18 -12.73 -0.01
CA LEU A 161 17.08 -13.15 -1.42
C LEU A 161 17.76 -12.13 -2.32
N GLU A 162 18.46 -12.62 -3.34
CA GLU A 162 18.87 -11.84 -4.51
C GLU A 162 18.05 -12.34 -5.72
N LEU A 163 17.39 -11.41 -6.41
CA LEU A 163 16.48 -11.71 -7.52
C LEU A 163 17.03 -11.09 -8.81
N GLU A 164 17.48 -11.95 -9.70
CA GLU A 164 17.96 -11.56 -11.03
C GLU A 164 16.82 -11.04 -11.92
N PRO A 165 17.06 -9.98 -12.74
CA PRO A 165 16.04 -9.43 -13.64
C PRO A 165 15.65 -10.39 -14.78
N GLY A 166 16.55 -11.29 -15.17
CA GLY A 166 16.37 -12.14 -16.35
C GLY A 166 16.44 -11.37 -17.69
N VAL A 167 17.11 -10.22 -17.69
CA VAL A 167 17.27 -9.30 -18.83
C VAL A 167 18.77 -9.10 -19.12
N SER A 168 19.13 -8.95 -20.39
CA SER A 168 20.51 -8.68 -20.80
C SER A 168 20.84 -7.19 -20.66
N GLY A 169 22.04 -6.86 -20.15
CA GLY A 169 22.55 -5.48 -20.12
C GLY A 169 22.31 -4.68 -18.82
N GLU A 170 22.01 -5.34 -17.70
CA GLU A 170 21.93 -4.73 -16.35
C GLU A 170 21.08 -3.42 -16.24
N PRO A 171 19.87 -3.33 -16.85
CA PRO A 171 19.12 -2.08 -16.83
C PRO A 171 18.62 -1.75 -15.40
N PRO A 172 18.94 -0.55 -14.87
CA PRO A 172 18.66 -0.20 -13.47
C PRO A 172 17.17 -0.27 -13.14
N VAL A 173 16.85 -0.69 -11.90
CA VAL A 173 15.47 -0.79 -11.43
C VAL A 173 14.91 0.61 -11.17
N THR A 174 13.86 0.99 -11.89
CA THR A 174 13.23 2.32 -11.81
C THR A 174 11.92 2.33 -11.03
N ALA A 175 11.24 1.19 -10.90
CA ALA A 175 10.00 1.06 -10.12
C ALA A 175 9.88 -0.31 -9.44
N LEU A 176 9.28 -0.35 -8.24
CA LEU A 176 8.96 -1.58 -7.49
C LEU A 176 7.54 -1.56 -6.94
N LEU A 177 6.82 -2.67 -7.10
CA LEU A 177 5.44 -2.87 -6.64
C LEU A 177 5.30 -4.22 -5.93
N ALA A 178 4.75 -4.23 -4.72
CA ALA A 178 4.48 -5.44 -3.95
C ALA A 178 3.01 -5.53 -3.46
N TYR A 179 2.38 -6.70 -3.63
CA TYR A 179 1.05 -6.98 -3.07
C TYR A 179 0.83 -8.48 -2.76
N LEU A 180 0.02 -8.79 -1.74
CA LEU A 180 -0.32 -10.17 -1.37
C LEU A 180 -1.34 -10.82 -2.33
N SER A 181 -1.32 -12.15 -2.42
CA SER A 181 -2.36 -13.00 -2.98
C SER A 181 -3.71 -12.78 -2.25
N PRO A 182 -4.87 -13.14 -2.84
CA PRO A 182 -6.15 -13.01 -2.14
C PRO A 182 -6.23 -13.86 -0.86
N ARG A 183 -5.36 -14.87 -0.72
CA ARG A 183 -5.26 -15.78 0.42
C ARG A 183 -4.20 -15.34 1.44
N ARG A 184 -3.49 -14.23 1.19
CA ARG A 184 -2.35 -13.71 1.99
C ARG A 184 -1.13 -14.64 2.11
N THR A 185 -1.08 -15.71 1.32
CA THR A 185 0.03 -16.71 1.31
C THR A 185 1.26 -16.23 0.54
N ASP A 186 1.04 -15.65 -0.64
CA ASP A 186 2.08 -15.31 -1.61
C ASP A 186 2.17 -13.78 -1.71
N CYS A 187 3.38 -13.23 -1.86
CA CYS A 187 3.57 -11.85 -2.30
C CYS A 187 4.01 -11.84 -3.77
N PHE A 188 3.31 -11.07 -4.60
CA PHE A 188 3.78 -10.74 -5.94
C PHE A 188 4.60 -9.45 -5.87
N LEU A 189 5.85 -9.52 -6.30
CA LEU A 189 6.80 -8.42 -6.39
C LEU A 189 7.14 -8.18 -7.86
N PHE A 190 6.88 -6.97 -8.36
CA PHE A 190 7.18 -6.57 -9.74
C PHE A 190 8.28 -5.52 -9.74
N ALA A 191 9.25 -5.68 -10.63
CA ALA A 191 10.33 -4.74 -10.87
C ALA A 191 10.23 -4.19 -12.29
N GLY A 192 10.22 -2.87 -12.42
CA GLY A 192 10.25 -2.15 -13.68
C GLY A 192 11.62 -1.53 -13.88
N HIS A 193 12.12 -1.58 -15.12
CA HIS A 193 13.50 -1.21 -15.45
C HIS A 193 13.57 -0.04 -16.44
N ALA A 194 14.77 0.53 -16.57
CA ALA A 194 15.02 1.65 -17.47
C ALA A 194 14.92 1.35 -18.98
N ASP A 195 15.01 0.07 -19.38
CA ASP A 195 14.75 -0.41 -20.75
C ASP A 195 13.25 -0.63 -21.03
N GLY A 196 12.39 -0.33 -20.06
CA GLY A 196 10.96 -0.59 -20.14
C GLY A 196 10.56 -2.06 -19.94
N SER A 197 11.50 -2.93 -19.57
CA SER A 197 11.18 -4.31 -19.15
C SER A 197 10.51 -4.36 -17.78
N ILE A 198 9.82 -5.47 -17.52
CA ILE A 198 9.15 -5.73 -16.24
C ILE A 198 9.41 -7.18 -15.83
N ALA A 199 10.14 -7.39 -14.73
CA ALA A 199 10.27 -8.69 -14.07
C ALA A 199 9.14 -8.88 -13.03
N ALA A 200 8.75 -10.13 -12.81
CA ALA A 200 7.68 -10.53 -11.90
C ALA A 200 8.11 -11.74 -11.07
N HIS A 201 8.16 -11.54 -9.75
CA HIS A 201 8.59 -12.52 -8.76
C HIS A 201 7.42 -12.87 -7.83
N ARG A 202 7.36 -14.14 -7.41
CA ARG A 202 6.38 -14.67 -6.46
C ARG A 202 7.14 -15.16 -5.25
N LEU A 203 6.96 -14.49 -4.12
CA LEU A 203 7.58 -14.81 -2.83
C LEU A 203 6.54 -15.50 -1.93
N ILE A 204 6.98 -16.40 -1.06
CA ILE A 204 6.13 -17.13 -0.11
C ILE A 204 6.86 -17.22 1.24
N GLU A 205 6.14 -17.00 2.36
CA GLU A 205 6.61 -17.41 3.69
C GLU A 205 6.27 -18.89 3.90
N SER A 206 7.26 -19.71 4.24
CA SER A 206 7.08 -21.13 4.58
C SER A 206 8.05 -21.58 5.67
N SER A 207 7.62 -22.53 6.50
CA SER A 207 8.54 -23.35 7.29
C SER A 207 8.97 -24.56 6.44
N PRO A 208 10.25 -24.69 6.06
CA PRO A 208 10.73 -25.80 5.24
C PRO A 208 10.94 -27.10 6.04
N HIS A 209 11.11 -27.00 7.37
CA HIS A 209 11.42 -28.15 8.25
C HIS A 209 10.28 -28.53 9.21
N GLY A 210 9.22 -27.71 9.30
CA GLY A 210 8.09 -27.92 10.21
C GLY A 210 8.20 -27.16 11.53
N ASP A 211 9.32 -26.48 11.79
CA ASP A 211 9.50 -25.60 12.94
C ASP A 211 8.67 -24.30 12.82
N ASP A 212 8.39 -23.61 13.92
CA ASP A 212 7.55 -22.39 13.95
C ASP A 212 8.16 -21.16 13.23
N TRP A 213 9.43 -21.22 12.81
CA TRP A 213 10.12 -20.12 12.13
C TRP A 213 9.82 -20.08 10.63
N LEU A 214 9.06 -19.07 10.21
CA LEU A 214 8.79 -18.79 8.80
C LEU A 214 10.03 -18.21 8.11
N THR A 215 10.39 -18.80 6.97
CA THR A 215 11.44 -18.32 6.05
C THR A 215 10.81 -17.79 4.78
N LEU A 216 11.39 -16.73 4.19
CA LEU A 216 10.90 -16.15 2.95
C LEU A 216 11.65 -16.73 1.75
N ALA A 217 10.94 -17.38 0.82
CA ALA A 217 11.50 -18.02 -0.36
C ALA A 217 10.94 -17.44 -1.66
N ALA A 218 11.76 -17.41 -2.72
CA ALA A 218 11.33 -17.10 -4.08
C ALA A 218 10.72 -18.36 -4.74
N ALA A 219 9.40 -18.41 -4.83
CA ALA A 219 8.66 -19.53 -5.40
C ALA A 219 8.61 -19.53 -6.94
N SER A 220 8.74 -18.35 -7.58
CA SER A 220 9.07 -18.24 -9.01
C SER A 220 9.52 -16.83 -9.39
N SER A 221 10.35 -16.73 -10.44
CA SER A 221 10.75 -15.48 -11.09
C SER A 221 10.51 -15.61 -12.59
N ARG A 222 9.97 -14.58 -13.25
CA ARG A 222 9.76 -14.56 -14.71
C ARG A 222 9.79 -13.14 -15.27
N LEU A 223 10.22 -13.01 -16.52
CA LEU A 223 10.11 -11.76 -17.26
C LEU A 223 8.69 -11.62 -17.85
N LEU A 224 8.01 -10.51 -17.54
CA LEU A 224 6.64 -10.20 -17.94
C LEU A 224 6.62 -9.33 -19.21
N VAL A 225 7.52 -8.36 -19.31
CA VAL A 225 7.74 -7.51 -20.49
C VAL A 225 9.22 -7.52 -20.86
N ARG A 226 9.56 -7.71 -22.14
CA ARG A 226 10.92 -7.53 -22.68
C ARG A 226 11.10 -6.08 -23.15
N GLY A 227 12.13 -5.41 -22.65
CA GLY A 227 12.47 -4.01 -23.00
C GLY A 227 13.20 -3.91 -24.33
N LEU A 228 12.51 -4.24 -25.43
CA LEU A 228 13.12 -4.29 -26.77
C LEU A 228 13.27 -2.91 -27.42
N ASP A 229 12.37 -1.96 -27.13
CA ASP A 229 12.36 -0.57 -27.61
C ASP A 229 11.47 0.31 -26.69
N ALA A 230 11.46 0.03 -25.38
CA ALA A 230 10.47 0.60 -24.46
C ALA A 230 11.03 1.74 -23.59
N ALA A 231 10.24 2.80 -23.45
CA ALA A 231 10.53 3.90 -22.53
C ALA A 231 10.52 3.41 -21.05
N PRO A 232 11.35 4.02 -20.18
CA PRO A 232 11.59 3.52 -18.82
C PRO A 232 10.31 3.42 -17.98
N VAL A 233 10.22 2.39 -17.15
CA VAL A 233 9.06 2.20 -16.25
C VAL A 233 9.15 3.16 -15.07
N LEU A 234 8.44 4.28 -15.13
CA LEU A 234 8.45 5.30 -14.07
C LEU A 234 7.55 4.94 -12.89
N HIS A 235 6.48 4.17 -13.10
CA HIS A 235 5.54 3.80 -12.05
C HIS A 235 4.93 2.41 -12.25
N LEU A 236 4.73 1.68 -11.16
CA LEU A 236 4.00 0.42 -11.09
C LEU A 236 2.96 0.48 -9.97
N GLU A 237 1.68 0.22 -10.28
CA GLU A 237 0.60 0.14 -9.28
C GLU A 237 -0.35 -1.05 -9.56
N ALA A 238 -0.96 -1.59 -8.51
CA ALA A 238 -1.91 -2.70 -8.59
C ALA A 238 -3.38 -2.24 -8.41
N HIS A 239 -4.23 -2.57 -9.37
CA HIS A 239 -5.69 -2.38 -9.24
C HIS A 239 -6.42 -3.73 -9.09
N HIS A 240 -7.41 -3.78 -8.19
CA HIS A 240 -8.22 -4.96 -7.93
C HIS A 240 -9.67 -4.70 -8.36
N ALA A 241 -10.16 -5.47 -9.32
CA ALA A 241 -11.51 -5.37 -9.89
C ALA A 241 -12.32 -6.64 -9.59
N GLY A 242 -12.91 -6.70 -8.39
CA GLY A 242 -13.61 -7.88 -7.91
C GLY A 242 -12.67 -9.06 -7.68
N ARG A 243 -12.69 -10.05 -8.59
CA ARG A 243 -11.73 -11.17 -8.61
C ARG A 243 -10.55 -10.94 -9.54
N ALA A 244 -10.66 -10.03 -10.50
CA ALA A 244 -9.58 -9.71 -11.44
C ALA A 244 -8.55 -8.77 -10.77
N ARG A 245 -7.30 -8.90 -11.20
CA ARG A 245 -6.17 -8.12 -10.73
C ARG A 245 -5.36 -7.65 -11.93
N TYR A 246 -5.04 -6.36 -11.90
CA TYR A 246 -4.34 -5.68 -12.98
C TYR A 246 -3.10 -4.98 -12.44
N VAL A 247 -1.98 -5.14 -13.16
CA VAL A 247 -0.74 -4.42 -12.92
C VAL A 247 -0.65 -3.32 -13.97
N LEU A 248 -0.51 -2.07 -13.52
CA LEU A 248 -0.38 -0.91 -14.39
C LEU A 248 1.09 -0.49 -14.42
N SER A 249 1.66 -0.30 -15.62
CA SER A 249 2.98 0.30 -15.81
C SER A 249 2.87 1.61 -16.58
N CYS A 250 3.49 2.67 -16.08
CA CYS A 250 3.54 3.97 -16.74
C CYS A 250 4.95 4.27 -17.23
N ASP A 251 5.07 4.81 -18.46
CA ASP A 251 6.34 5.29 -19.01
C ASP A 251 6.40 6.82 -19.12
N SER A 252 7.59 7.34 -19.44
CA SER A 252 7.86 8.77 -19.60
C SER A 252 7.13 9.44 -20.77
N GLY A 253 6.44 8.68 -21.61
CA GLY A 253 5.58 9.19 -22.69
C GLY A 253 4.10 9.28 -22.30
N GLY A 254 3.76 9.14 -21.01
CA GLY A 254 2.37 9.13 -20.54
C GLY A 254 1.59 7.86 -20.89
N ARG A 255 2.24 6.83 -21.45
CA ARG A 255 1.57 5.58 -21.84
C ARG A 255 1.38 4.69 -20.62
N ILE A 256 0.14 4.29 -20.39
CA ILE A 256 -0.26 3.37 -19.32
C ILE A 256 -0.56 2.01 -19.95
N ARG A 257 0.35 1.04 -19.78
CA ARG A 257 0.10 -0.37 -20.16
C ARG A 257 -0.55 -1.08 -18.97
N VAL A 258 -1.60 -1.84 -19.22
CA VAL A 258 -2.32 -2.61 -18.19
C VAL A 258 -2.18 -4.09 -18.49
N PHE A 259 -1.65 -4.86 -17.54
CA PHE A 259 -1.45 -6.29 -17.63
C PHE A 259 -2.36 -7.04 -16.66
N THR A 260 -2.72 -8.28 -16.98
CA THR A 260 -3.35 -9.20 -16.01
C THR A 260 -2.30 -9.75 -15.03
N GLU A 261 -2.73 -10.33 -13.91
CA GLU A 261 -1.84 -11.07 -12.98
C GLU A 261 -1.08 -12.23 -13.69
N ASN A 262 -1.63 -12.76 -14.79
CA ASN A 262 -0.96 -13.75 -15.65
C ASN A 262 0.12 -13.14 -16.56
N GLY A 263 0.23 -11.82 -16.66
CA GLY A 263 1.21 -11.11 -17.49
C GLY A 263 0.76 -10.81 -18.92
N THR A 264 -0.47 -11.18 -19.30
CA THR A 264 -1.00 -10.80 -20.61
C THR A 264 -1.38 -9.32 -20.63
N LEU A 265 -1.07 -8.62 -21.73
CA LEU A 265 -1.52 -7.25 -21.95
C LEU A 265 -3.06 -7.24 -22.06
N TYR A 266 -3.72 -6.51 -21.15
CA TYR A 266 -5.15 -6.27 -21.17
C TYR A 266 -5.51 -5.08 -22.07
N GLY A 267 -4.67 -4.05 -22.08
CA GLY A 267 -4.81 -2.90 -22.98
C GLY A 267 -3.76 -1.81 -22.71
N THR A 268 -3.76 -0.78 -23.55
CA THR A 268 -2.92 0.41 -23.38
C THR A 268 -3.76 1.67 -23.48
N ALA A 269 -3.56 2.60 -22.55
CA ALA A 269 -4.09 3.96 -22.58
C ALA A 269 -2.93 4.98 -22.68
N ILE A 270 -3.23 6.23 -23.00
CA ILE A 270 -2.26 7.33 -23.08
C ILE A 270 -2.86 8.55 -22.36
N ALA A 271 -2.08 9.15 -21.47
CA ALA A 271 -2.35 10.45 -20.85
C ALA A 271 -1.54 11.55 -21.57
N SER A 272 -1.96 12.81 -21.44
CA SER A 272 -1.29 13.99 -22.01
C SER A 272 0.08 14.30 -21.39
N SER A 273 0.29 13.82 -20.17
CA SER A 273 1.39 14.19 -19.26
C SER A 273 1.76 12.98 -18.39
N THR A 274 2.96 12.98 -17.77
CA THR A 274 3.42 11.77 -17.06
C THR A 274 2.58 11.50 -15.80
N PRO A 275 2.16 10.24 -15.55
CA PRO A 275 1.57 9.85 -14.27
C PRO A 275 2.60 9.88 -13.14
N LEU A 276 2.48 10.86 -12.24
CA LEU A 276 3.42 11.09 -11.14
C LEU A 276 3.10 10.27 -9.88
N ALA A 277 1.81 10.01 -9.60
CA ALA A 277 1.37 9.19 -8.48
C ALA A 277 -0.05 8.65 -8.64
N PHE A 278 -0.29 7.40 -8.24
CA PHE A 278 -1.62 6.77 -8.22
C PHE A 278 -2.22 6.73 -6.82
N VAL A 279 -3.54 6.91 -6.73
CA VAL A 279 -4.33 6.64 -5.52
C VAL A 279 -4.40 5.12 -5.32
N LYS A 280 -3.85 4.59 -4.21
CA LYS A 280 -3.68 3.14 -4.04
C LYS A 280 -4.98 2.37 -4.29
N GLN A 281 -4.92 1.33 -5.13
CA GLN A 281 -6.04 0.49 -5.55
C GLN A 281 -7.18 1.21 -6.30
N ARG A 282 -7.02 2.48 -6.71
CA ARG A 282 -7.98 3.22 -7.54
C ARG A 282 -7.34 3.60 -8.87
N LEU A 283 -8.16 3.68 -9.91
CA LEU A 283 -7.75 4.12 -11.25
C LEU A 283 -7.79 5.65 -11.35
N LEU A 284 -7.21 6.32 -10.35
CA LEU A 284 -7.14 7.78 -10.21
C LEU A 284 -5.67 8.14 -9.96
N PHE A 285 -5.15 9.14 -10.68
CA PHE A 285 -3.74 9.55 -10.59
C PHE A 285 -3.57 11.05 -10.74
N LEU A 286 -2.40 11.54 -10.33
CA LEU A 286 -1.93 12.90 -10.55
C LEU A 286 -0.89 12.92 -11.67
N THR A 287 -0.89 13.99 -12.46
CA THR A 287 0.11 14.27 -13.51
C THR A 287 0.71 15.66 -13.29
N GLU A 288 1.66 16.05 -14.13
CA GLU A 288 2.19 17.42 -14.19
C GLU A 288 1.07 18.47 -14.43
N ALA A 289 0.11 18.16 -15.29
CA ALA A 289 -0.96 19.08 -15.69
C ALA A 289 -2.18 19.09 -14.73
N GLY A 290 -2.33 18.09 -13.86
CA GLY A 290 -3.45 18.02 -12.93
C GLY A 290 -3.74 16.63 -12.40
N ALA A 291 -4.99 16.18 -12.56
CA ALA A 291 -5.44 14.84 -12.18
C ALA A 291 -6.12 14.12 -13.33
N ALA A 292 -6.14 12.79 -13.28
CA ALA A 292 -6.78 11.98 -14.30
C ALA A 292 -7.37 10.68 -13.72
N SER A 293 -8.31 10.10 -14.46
CA SER A 293 -8.88 8.78 -14.20
C SER A 293 -8.73 7.87 -15.43
N LEU A 294 -8.61 6.56 -15.20
CA LEU A 294 -8.56 5.55 -16.25
C LEU A 294 -9.81 4.65 -16.15
N ASP A 295 -10.57 4.54 -17.24
CA ASP A 295 -11.62 3.53 -17.36
C ASP A 295 -11.07 2.28 -18.06
N LEU A 296 -10.96 1.17 -17.34
CA LEU A 296 -10.52 -0.12 -17.89
C LEU A 296 -11.49 -0.70 -18.95
N ARG A 297 -12.77 -0.31 -18.97
CA ARG A 297 -13.73 -0.83 -19.96
C ARG A 297 -13.45 -0.28 -21.36
N SER A 298 -13.16 1.02 -21.46
CA SER A 298 -12.86 1.72 -22.71
C SER A 298 -11.36 1.91 -22.98
N MET A 299 -10.51 1.63 -21.99
CA MET A 299 -9.09 1.99 -21.97
C MET A 299 -8.84 3.49 -22.24
N SER A 300 -9.80 4.34 -21.87
CA SER A 300 -9.70 5.80 -22.02
C SER A 300 -9.23 6.47 -20.73
N VAL A 301 -8.35 7.47 -20.87
CA VAL A 301 -8.02 8.42 -19.81
C VAL A 301 -9.00 9.58 -19.87
N ARG A 302 -9.47 10.04 -18.70
CA ARG A 302 -10.23 11.28 -18.54
C ARG A 302 -9.44 12.21 -17.64
N GLU A 303 -9.06 13.35 -18.17
CA GLU A 303 -8.21 14.31 -17.47
C GLU A 303 -9.06 15.42 -16.85
N THR A 304 -8.54 16.06 -15.81
CA THR A 304 -9.22 17.11 -15.05
C THR A 304 -8.17 18.05 -14.48
N PRO A 305 -8.11 19.33 -14.94
CA PRO A 305 -7.17 20.29 -14.38
C PRO A 305 -7.47 20.52 -12.90
N CYS A 306 -6.43 20.74 -12.11
CA CYS A 306 -6.57 21.06 -10.70
C CYS A 306 -6.94 22.54 -10.53
N GLU A 307 -8.10 22.83 -9.93
CA GLU A 307 -8.54 24.19 -9.63
C GLU A 307 -7.46 24.92 -8.82
N GLY A 308 -6.98 26.06 -9.35
CA GLY A 308 -5.92 26.89 -8.77
C GLY A 308 -4.47 26.44 -9.02
N LEU A 309 -4.21 25.35 -9.78
CA LEU A 309 -2.83 24.87 -9.99
C LEU A 309 -2.02 25.74 -10.95
N ALA A 310 -2.47 25.87 -12.21
CA ALA A 310 -1.72 26.60 -13.23
C ALA A 310 -1.50 28.08 -12.88
N GLU A 311 -2.51 28.74 -12.29
CA GLU A 311 -2.46 30.13 -11.85
C GLU A 311 -1.47 30.33 -10.70
N ALA A 312 -1.52 29.49 -9.66
CA ALA A 312 -0.70 29.68 -8.46
C ALA A 312 0.76 29.22 -8.64
N LEU A 313 1.07 28.46 -9.70
CA LEU A 313 2.41 27.96 -9.97
C LEU A 313 3.26 28.85 -10.92
N ASN A 314 2.69 29.89 -11.53
CA ASN A 314 3.42 30.81 -12.43
C ASN A 314 4.24 30.11 -13.54
N GLY A 315 3.80 28.94 -14.02
CA GLY A 315 4.51 28.13 -15.02
C GLY A 315 5.49 27.08 -14.46
N SER A 316 5.72 27.03 -13.14
CA SER A 316 6.40 25.89 -12.51
C SER A 316 5.55 24.62 -12.61
N LEU A 317 6.19 23.44 -12.67
CA LEU A 317 5.53 22.15 -12.87
C LEU A 317 5.78 21.18 -11.71
N PRO A 318 4.76 20.43 -11.24
CA PRO A 318 4.95 19.35 -10.28
C PRO A 318 5.91 18.27 -10.81
N LYS A 319 6.95 17.94 -10.04
CA LYS A 319 7.94 16.89 -10.38
C LYS A 319 7.64 15.53 -9.73
N ALA A 320 6.92 15.50 -8.61
CA ALA A 320 6.45 14.28 -7.96
C ALA A 320 5.27 14.55 -7.02
N TYR A 321 4.47 13.51 -6.75
CA TYR A 321 3.41 13.52 -5.75
C TYR A 321 3.48 12.27 -4.84
N SER A 322 2.92 12.36 -3.64
CA SER A 322 2.77 11.25 -2.69
C SER A 322 1.45 11.40 -1.92
N PHE A 323 0.63 10.35 -1.88
CA PHE A 323 -0.69 10.34 -1.24
C PHE A 323 -0.59 10.03 0.26
N ASP A 324 -1.29 10.79 1.12
CA ASP A 324 -1.25 10.58 2.58
C ASP A 324 -1.95 9.25 2.96
N PRO A 325 -1.27 8.32 3.67
CA PRO A 325 -1.85 7.06 4.10
C PRO A 325 -3.07 7.22 5.03
N SER A 326 -3.15 8.33 5.78
CA SER A 326 -4.28 8.64 6.67
C SER A 326 -5.48 9.18 5.91
N GLU A 327 -5.27 9.85 4.77
CA GLU A 327 -6.31 10.54 3.99
C GLU A 327 -6.16 10.21 2.50
N ARG A 328 -6.77 9.09 2.06
CA ARG A 328 -6.52 8.44 0.75
C ARG A 328 -6.59 9.30 -0.51
N PHE A 329 -7.22 10.48 -0.47
CA PHE A 329 -7.37 11.40 -1.61
C PHE A 329 -6.58 12.71 -1.46
N LYS A 330 -5.85 12.86 -0.36
CA LYS A 330 -4.96 13.99 -0.05
C LYS A 330 -3.57 13.66 -0.59
N ALA A 331 -2.97 14.57 -1.34
CA ALA A 331 -1.62 14.41 -1.89
C ALA A 331 -0.74 15.62 -1.55
N TYR A 332 0.54 15.34 -1.44
CA TYR A 332 1.59 16.34 -1.33
C TYR A 332 2.59 16.14 -2.45
N GLY A 333 3.04 17.22 -3.07
CA GLY A 333 4.00 17.19 -4.15
C GLY A 333 4.89 18.43 -4.15
N PHE A 334 5.96 18.40 -4.93
CA PHE A 334 6.86 19.53 -5.09
C PHE A 334 6.95 19.95 -6.56
N THR A 335 7.14 21.24 -6.80
CA THR A 335 7.43 21.74 -8.16
C THR A 335 8.92 21.74 -8.49
N ASP A 336 9.23 21.95 -9.75
CA ASP A 336 10.58 22.21 -10.24
C ASP A 336 11.24 23.45 -9.59
N ALA A 337 10.45 24.44 -9.19
CA ALA A 337 10.87 25.60 -8.39
C ALA A 337 11.04 25.32 -6.88
N GLY A 338 10.71 24.12 -6.40
CA GLY A 338 10.81 23.73 -4.98
C GLY A 338 9.59 24.09 -4.12
N ASP A 339 8.50 24.59 -4.70
CA ASP A 339 7.27 24.89 -3.96
C ASP A 339 6.53 23.61 -3.53
N LEU A 340 6.11 23.56 -2.27
CA LEU A 340 5.33 22.45 -1.70
C LEU A 340 3.84 22.66 -1.97
N VAL A 341 3.26 21.78 -2.77
CA VAL A 341 1.86 21.78 -3.20
C VAL A 341 1.06 20.75 -2.37
N HIS A 342 -0.08 21.17 -1.83
CA HIS A 342 -1.07 20.31 -1.18
C HIS A 342 -2.31 20.22 -2.08
N VAL A 343 -2.64 19.01 -2.52
CA VAL A 343 -3.73 18.72 -3.46
C VAL A 343 -4.77 17.81 -2.81
N LEU A 344 -6.05 18.01 -3.14
CA LEU A 344 -7.15 17.13 -2.74
C LEU A 344 -7.93 16.68 -3.98
N LEU A 345 -8.06 15.36 -4.14
CA LEU A 345 -8.98 14.75 -5.10
C LEU A 345 -10.36 14.51 -4.47
N LEU A 346 -11.40 14.64 -5.29
CA LEU A 346 -12.80 14.46 -4.92
C LEU A 346 -13.54 13.71 -6.04
N GLY A 347 -14.53 12.89 -5.68
CA GLY A 347 -15.33 12.10 -6.64
C GLY A 347 -14.71 10.74 -7.00
N ASP A 348 -15.26 10.12 -8.04
CA ASP A 348 -14.86 8.80 -8.55
C ASP A 348 -14.38 8.90 -10.02
N ILE A 349 -14.05 7.78 -10.65
CA ILE A 349 -13.54 7.69 -12.04
C ILE A 349 -14.42 8.47 -13.05
N ALA A 350 -15.72 8.56 -12.83
CA ALA A 350 -16.68 9.26 -13.69
C ALA A 350 -16.88 10.76 -13.35
N SER A 351 -16.41 11.23 -12.19
CA SER A 351 -16.78 12.53 -11.59
C SER A 351 -15.64 13.21 -10.84
N LEU A 352 -14.39 12.90 -11.23
CA LEU A 352 -13.17 13.43 -10.63
C LEU A 352 -13.17 14.95 -10.62
N LYS A 353 -12.75 15.53 -9.48
CA LYS A 353 -12.42 16.95 -9.32
C LYS A 353 -11.11 17.05 -8.54
N CYS A 354 -10.20 17.87 -9.03
CA CYS A 354 -8.94 18.16 -8.34
C CYS A 354 -8.93 19.60 -7.82
N ARG A 355 -8.48 19.80 -6.58
CA ARG A 355 -8.36 21.11 -5.94
C ARG A 355 -7.01 21.29 -5.29
N VAL A 356 -6.31 22.37 -5.62
CA VAL A 356 -5.20 22.83 -4.79
C VAL A 356 -5.77 23.35 -3.47
N ARG A 357 -5.10 23.01 -2.36
CA ARG A 357 -5.51 23.34 -0.99
C ARG A 357 -4.57 24.31 -0.32
N ALA A 358 -3.28 24.21 -0.62
CA ALA A 358 -2.27 25.21 -0.28
C ALA A 358 -1.06 25.05 -1.21
N ILE A 359 -0.36 26.14 -1.47
CA ILE A 359 1.01 26.13 -2.00
C ILE A 359 1.88 26.91 -1.02
N LYS A 360 3.09 26.43 -0.73
CA LYS A 360 4.02 27.08 0.19
C LYS A 360 5.46 26.89 -0.28
N LYS A 361 6.22 27.98 -0.33
CA LYS A 361 7.68 27.96 -0.48
C LYS A 361 8.31 27.06 0.58
N ALA A 362 9.07 26.07 0.14
CA ALA A 362 9.80 25.15 1.02
C ALA A 362 11.28 25.53 1.10
N GLU A 363 11.94 25.13 2.18
CA GLU A 363 13.38 25.33 2.43
C GLU A 363 14.23 24.25 1.70
N ILE A 364 13.77 23.80 0.54
CA ILE A 364 14.33 22.64 -0.19
C ILE A 364 14.71 23.02 -1.61
N ASP A 365 16.00 23.19 -1.79
CA ASP A 365 16.67 23.24 -3.07
C ASP A 365 16.64 21.83 -3.69
N ASN A 366 16.08 21.71 -4.90
CA ASN A 366 16.03 20.48 -5.70
C ASN A 366 15.66 19.19 -4.93
N PRO A 367 14.44 19.08 -4.37
CA PRO A 367 13.90 17.80 -3.89
C PRO A 367 14.00 16.69 -4.95
N VAL A 368 14.44 15.51 -4.52
CA VAL A 368 14.77 14.35 -5.37
C VAL A 368 13.77 13.22 -5.20
N ALA A 369 13.34 12.94 -3.97
CA ALA A 369 12.37 11.88 -3.66
C ALA A 369 11.43 12.33 -2.51
N ILE A 370 10.17 11.88 -2.56
CA ILE A 370 9.19 12.08 -1.50
C ILE A 370 8.43 10.81 -1.16
N GLN A 371 8.15 10.64 0.13
CA GLN A 371 7.34 9.55 0.65
C GLN A 371 6.51 10.01 1.85
N THR A 372 5.23 9.67 1.86
CA THR A 372 4.33 9.89 3.01
C THR A 372 4.27 8.66 3.92
N ILE A 373 4.18 8.92 5.22
CA ILE A 373 3.74 7.97 6.27
C ILE A 373 2.54 8.61 6.99
N LYS A 374 1.79 7.85 7.81
CA LYS A 374 0.59 8.36 8.50
C LYS A 374 0.82 9.69 9.24
N GLY A 375 0.37 10.80 8.65
CA GLY A 375 0.47 12.15 9.24
C GLY A 375 1.80 12.88 9.04
N TYR A 376 2.75 12.34 8.25
CA TYR A 376 4.05 12.99 7.97
C TYR A 376 4.50 12.78 6.52
N LEU A 377 5.14 13.80 5.96
CA LEU A 377 5.79 13.78 4.64
C LEU A 377 7.31 13.83 4.82
N LEU A 378 8.00 12.90 4.19
CA LEU A 378 9.45 12.81 4.11
C LEU A 378 9.89 13.33 2.73
N VAL A 379 10.89 14.21 2.71
CA VAL A 379 11.47 14.77 1.50
C VAL A 379 12.98 14.63 1.55
N ALA A 380 13.58 13.95 0.56
CA ALA A 380 15.02 13.91 0.38
C ALA A 380 15.46 14.88 -0.73
N SER A 381 16.41 15.77 -0.42
CA SER A 381 17.29 16.40 -1.41
C SER A 381 18.63 15.66 -1.44
N GLN A 382 19.59 16.12 -2.24
CA GLN A 382 20.88 15.47 -2.48
C GLN A 382 21.78 15.40 -1.23
N ASP A 383 21.62 16.35 -0.29
CA ASP A 383 22.44 16.52 0.91
C ASP A 383 21.66 16.31 2.23
N LYS A 384 20.35 16.61 2.24
CA LYS A 384 19.50 16.72 3.43
C LYS A 384 18.16 16.00 3.27
N ILE A 385 17.67 15.41 4.37
CA ILE A 385 16.31 14.88 4.48
C ILE A 385 15.52 15.78 5.43
N LEU A 386 14.30 16.16 5.03
CA LEU A 386 13.39 16.99 5.79
C LEU A 386 12.12 16.21 6.13
N VAL A 387 11.54 16.51 7.29
CA VAL A 387 10.26 15.95 7.73
C VAL A 387 9.24 17.06 7.93
N TYR A 388 8.05 16.89 7.34
CA TYR A 388 6.90 17.76 7.52
C TYR A 388 5.77 17.02 8.23
N ASN A 389 5.07 17.71 9.11
CA ASN A 389 3.81 17.25 9.69
C ASN A 389 2.66 17.57 8.71
N THR A 390 1.90 16.54 8.32
CA THR A 390 0.71 16.63 7.44
C THR A 390 -0.62 16.53 8.20
N SER A 391 -0.58 16.27 9.50
CA SER A 391 -1.77 16.17 10.37
C SER A 391 -2.47 17.53 10.53
N THR A 392 -3.42 17.80 9.66
CA THR A 392 -4.31 18.96 9.71
C THR A 392 -5.37 18.74 10.78
N GLN A 393 -5.11 19.22 12.00
CA GLN A 393 -5.91 18.95 13.22
C GLN A 393 -7.40 19.33 13.16
N TYR A 394 -7.85 20.11 12.17
CA TYR A 394 -9.27 20.50 12.02
C TYR A 394 -9.69 20.57 10.54
N TYR A 395 -10.82 19.94 10.22
CA TYR A 395 -11.50 20.04 8.91
C TYR A 395 -11.79 21.49 8.46
N GLY A 396 -11.82 22.45 9.39
CA GLY A 396 -12.07 23.88 9.12
C GLY A 396 -10.84 24.76 8.93
N ARG A 397 -9.60 24.27 9.13
CA ARG A 397 -8.38 25.06 8.87
C ARG A 397 -7.38 24.26 8.04
N VAL A 398 -7.33 24.57 6.75
CA VAL A 398 -6.39 23.99 5.78
C VAL A 398 -4.98 24.51 6.06
N GLY A 399 -4.25 23.81 6.91
CA GLY A 399 -2.81 24.03 7.08
C GLY A 399 -2.03 23.45 5.91
N ALA A 400 -1.10 24.23 5.34
CA ALA A 400 0.02 23.65 4.59
C ALA A 400 0.90 22.80 5.55
N PRO A 401 1.62 21.77 5.05
CA PRO A 401 2.48 20.96 5.90
C PRO A 401 3.52 21.81 6.64
N ARG A 402 3.74 21.48 7.91
CA ARG A 402 4.66 22.24 8.78
C ARG A 402 6.01 21.52 8.83
N PRO A 403 7.14 22.16 8.45
CA PRO A 403 8.45 21.56 8.67
C PRO A 403 8.65 21.30 10.16
N LEU A 404 9.26 20.17 10.49
CA LEU A 404 9.60 19.78 11.86
C LEU A 404 11.10 19.89 12.11
N PHE A 405 11.90 19.29 11.24
CA PHE A 405 13.36 19.34 11.24
C PHE A 405 13.93 18.90 9.88
N ALA A 406 15.19 19.23 9.67
CA ALA A 406 16.05 18.68 8.63
C ALA A 406 17.23 17.93 9.29
N THR A 407 17.86 17.01 8.57
CA THR A 407 19.10 16.33 8.99
C THR A 407 19.92 16.00 7.74
N SER A 408 21.24 16.16 7.77
CA SER A 408 22.06 15.85 6.59
C SER A 408 22.23 14.34 6.43
N ILE A 409 22.40 13.89 5.18
CA ILE A 409 22.73 12.50 4.85
C ILE A 409 24.09 12.11 5.44
N LYS A 410 24.99 13.08 5.67
CA LYS A 410 26.27 12.87 6.37
C LYS A 410 26.05 12.55 7.86
N ASP A 411 25.18 13.27 8.55
CA ASP A 411 24.81 12.98 9.94
C ASP A 411 24.17 11.59 10.05
N ILE A 412 23.25 11.26 9.15
CA ILE A 412 22.57 9.95 9.09
C ILE A 412 23.57 8.82 8.90
N LYS A 413 24.55 8.97 7.99
CA LYS A 413 25.63 7.98 7.80
C LYS A 413 26.51 7.83 9.02
N SER A 414 26.82 8.91 9.74
CA SER A 414 27.70 8.86 10.92
C SER A 414 27.18 8.00 12.08
N VAL A 415 25.91 7.56 12.03
CA VAL A 415 25.30 6.61 12.99
C VAL A 415 25.84 5.18 12.82
N PHE A 416 26.26 4.77 11.61
CA PHE A 416 26.64 3.39 11.31
C PHE A 416 27.91 3.25 10.43
N ALA A 417 28.29 4.29 9.68
CA ALA A 417 29.55 4.33 8.97
C ALA A 417 30.68 4.65 9.97
N GLY A 418 31.57 3.67 10.20
CA GLY A 418 32.73 3.84 11.07
C GLY A 418 33.67 4.96 10.61
N SER A 419 34.34 5.61 11.56
CA SER A 419 35.13 6.83 11.37
C SER A 419 36.36 6.74 10.46
N GLY A 420 36.67 5.56 9.91
CA GLY A 420 37.75 5.34 8.93
C GLY A 420 37.34 5.42 7.46
N GLY A 421 36.05 5.57 7.15
CA GLY A 421 35.56 5.60 5.77
C GLY A 421 35.85 6.93 5.05
N VAL A 422 36.69 6.91 4.00
CA VAL A 422 36.82 8.03 3.07
C VAL A 422 35.52 8.13 2.23
N MET A 423 34.61 8.98 2.69
CA MET A 423 33.35 9.24 1.99
C MET A 423 33.62 9.83 0.59
N PRO A 424 33.04 9.27 -0.50
CA PRO A 424 33.17 9.87 -1.82
C PRO A 424 32.53 11.27 -1.83
N ALA A 425 33.20 12.23 -2.47
CA ALA A 425 32.84 13.65 -2.41
C ALA A 425 31.45 13.97 -3.02
N SER A 426 30.98 13.11 -3.92
CA SER A 426 29.60 13.08 -4.42
C SER A 426 29.07 11.64 -4.33
N PRO A 427 27.79 11.41 -3.97
CA PRO A 427 27.14 10.14 -4.23
C PRO A 427 27.07 9.87 -5.74
N ALA A 428 27.04 8.60 -6.12
CA ALA A 428 26.89 8.16 -7.52
C ALA A 428 25.42 8.06 -7.94
N GLY A 429 24.52 7.78 -7.00
CA GLY A 429 23.08 7.67 -7.17
C GLY A 429 22.30 8.77 -6.45
N LYS A 430 21.04 8.93 -6.85
CA LYS A 430 20.07 9.79 -6.17
C LYS A 430 19.69 9.20 -4.79
N PRO A 431 19.51 10.01 -3.74
CA PRO A 431 18.94 9.52 -2.49
C PRO A 431 17.46 9.17 -2.66
N LEU A 432 17.03 8.16 -1.92
CA LEU A 432 15.75 7.46 -2.06
C LEU A 432 15.08 7.32 -0.69
N VAL A 433 13.75 7.48 -0.64
CA VAL A 433 12.94 7.23 0.56
C VAL A 433 11.81 6.28 0.20
N ALA A 434 11.67 5.17 0.92
CA ALA A 434 10.54 4.26 0.85
C ALA A 434 10.01 3.96 2.26
N ALA A 435 8.74 3.53 2.37
CA ALA A 435 8.13 3.22 3.65
C ALA A 435 7.00 2.18 3.54
N ASP A 436 6.69 1.52 4.66
CA ASP A 436 5.48 0.69 4.85
C ASP A 436 4.17 1.53 4.93
N ARG A 437 4.31 2.87 4.93
CA ARG A 437 3.27 3.90 5.14
C ARG A 437 2.91 4.17 6.61
N GLU A 438 3.51 3.45 7.55
CA GLU A 438 3.20 3.46 8.98
C GLU A 438 4.42 3.77 9.85
N LYS A 439 5.40 2.87 9.91
CA LYS A 439 6.51 2.88 10.88
C LYS A 439 7.87 2.58 10.24
N LEU A 440 7.97 1.59 9.35
CA LEU A 440 9.22 1.25 8.66
C LEU A 440 9.54 2.31 7.59
N VAL A 441 10.74 2.90 7.68
CA VAL A 441 11.29 3.85 6.70
C VAL A 441 12.66 3.36 6.25
N ILE A 442 12.85 3.32 4.94
CA ILE A 442 14.05 2.80 4.27
C ILE A 442 14.66 3.97 3.49
N LEU A 443 15.95 4.24 3.71
CA LEU A 443 16.70 5.31 3.06
C LEU A 443 17.81 4.74 2.19
N GLY A 444 17.74 4.97 0.88
CA GLY A 444 18.88 4.77 -0.02
C GLY A 444 19.72 6.05 -0.06
N LEU A 445 21.02 5.96 0.19
CA LEU A 445 21.86 7.14 0.47
C LEU A 445 22.85 7.51 -0.65
N GLY A 446 22.62 7.00 -1.86
CA GLY A 446 23.32 7.38 -3.10
C GLY A 446 24.69 6.74 -3.34
N ASP A 447 25.23 5.97 -2.40
CA ASP A 447 26.58 5.37 -2.44
C ASP A 447 26.59 3.89 -2.03
N GLY A 448 25.50 3.18 -2.35
CA GLY A 448 25.30 1.78 -2.02
C GLY A 448 24.76 1.52 -0.61
N TYR A 449 24.88 2.47 0.33
CA TYR A 449 24.30 2.32 1.66
C TYR A 449 22.77 2.47 1.66
N ILE A 450 22.13 1.52 2.34
CA ILE A 450 20.71 1.49 2.69
C ILE A 450 20.63 1.56 4.22
N ALA A 451 19.85 2.48 4.77
CA ALA A 451 19.63 2.60 6.21
C ALA A 451 18.15 2.39 6.55
N ILE A 452 17.90 1.59 7.58
CA ILE A 452 16.58 1.09 7.98
C ILE A 452 16.21 1.70 9.32
N TYR A 453 15.05 2.36 9.37
CA TYR A 453 14.58 3.09 10.53
C TYR A 453 13.14 2.73 10.91
N ARG A 454 12.85 2.71 12.21
CA ARG A 454 11.50 2.63 12.76
C ARG A 454 11.08 3.99 13.31
N SER A 455 10.14 4.62 12.62
CA SER A 455 9.47 5.86 13.03
C SER A 455 8.87 5.73 14.43
N ASN A 456 9.15 6.73 15.25
CA ASN A 456 8.62 6.96 16.59
C ASN A 456 7.67 8.18 16.61
N PHE A 457 7.12 8.57 15.46
CA PHE A 457 6.17 9.66 15.39
C PHE A 457 4.82 9.26 16.01
N PRO A 458 4.15 10.16 16.75
CA PRO A 458 2.79 9.92 17.22
C PRO A 458 1.85 9.87 16.01
N VAL A 459 1.32 8.68 15.74
CA VAL A 459 0.29 8.43 14.73
C VAL A 459 -1.03 8.93 15.28
N TYR A 460 -1.48 10.11 14.84
CA TYR A 460 -2.82 10.60 15.13
C TYR A 460 -3.83 9.70 14.42
N LYS A 461 -4.41 8.74 15.16
CA LYS A 461 -5.60 8.03 14.69
C LYS A 461 -6.71 9.07 14.56
N PRO A 462 -7.31 9.29 13.38
CA PRO A 462 -8.51 10.10 13.31
C PRO A 462 -9.59 9.39 14.13
N GLU A 463 -10.00 9.99 15.25
CA GLU A 463 -11.16 9.53 15.99
C GLU A 463 -12.33 9.44 15.00
N SER A 464 -12.94 8.27 14.89
CA SER A 464 -13.95 8.06 13.87
C SER A 464 -15.15 8.95 14.17
N ASN A 465 -15.49 9.86 13.25
CA ASN A 465 -16.74 10.62 13.21
C ASN A 465 -18.01 9.76 13.06
N ALA A 466 -17.91 8.45 13.33
CA ALA A 466 -19.03 7.73 13.91
C ALA A 466 -19.41 8.48 15.19
N VAL A 467 -20.61 9.06 15.21
CA VAL A 467 -21.19 9.57 16.44
C VAL A 467 -21.28 8.39 17.39
N VAL A 468 -20.35 8.31 18.34
CA VAL A 468 -20.44 7.39 19.47
C VAL A 468 -21.55 7.95 20.33
N TRP A 469 -22.79 7.64 19.96
CA TRP A 469 -23.97 7.94 20.75
C TRP A 469 -23.71 7.36 22.14
N SER A 470 -23.51 8.25 23.11
CA SER A 470 -23.41 7.81 24.51
C SER A 470 -24.64 6.98 24.81
N GLY A 471 -24.47 5.85 25.52
CA GLY A 471 -25.53 4.84 25.69
C GLY A 471 -26.93 5.42 25.95
N PRO A 472 -27.09 6.42 26.85
CA PRO A 472 -28.37 7.09 27.09
C PRO A 472 -29.00 7.74 25.84
N ALA A 473 -28.22 8.36 24.96
CA ALA A 473 -28.73 9.03 23.76
C ALA A 473 -29.23 8.04 22.70
N LEU A 474 -28.53 6.90 22.53
CA LEU A 474 -29.00 5.81 21.64
C LEU A 474 -30.27 5.16 22.20
N LEU A 475 -30.34 4.93 23.51
CA LEU A 475 -31.55 4.44 24.18
C LEU A 475 -32.73 5.42 24.03
N PHE A 476 -32.49 6.73 24.14
CA PHE A 476 -33.51 7.75 23.92
C PHE A 476 -34.03 7.76 22.48
N LEU A 477 -33.15 7.62 21.48
CA LEU A 477 -33.56 7.49 20.07
C LEU A 477 -34.42 6.24 19.84
N LEU A 478 -34.01 5.08 20.36
CA LEU A 478 -34.78 3.84 20.27
C LEU A 478 -36.13 3.94 21.01
N PHE A 479 -36.18 4.64 22.14
CA PHE A 479 -37.42 4.90 22.87
C PHE A 479 -38.39 5.78 22.08
N LEU A 480 -37.91 6.84 21.42
CA LEU A 480 -38.72 7.66 20.52
C LEU A 480 -39.23 6.85 19.31
N ILE A 481 -38.40 5.99 18.71
CA ILE A 481 -38.82 5.08 17.64
C ILE A 481 -39.87 4.08 18.14
N GLY A 482 -39.73 3.57 19.37
CA GLY A 482 -40.70 2.70 20.02
C GLY A 482 -42.05 3.39 20.26
N ILE A 483 -42.04 4.62 20.81
CA ILE A 483 -43.24 5.44 20.95
C ILE A 483 -43.88 5.68 19.59
N TRP A 484 -43.11 6.05 18.57
CA TRP A 484 -43.63 6.32 17.22
C TRP A 484 -44.26 5.06 16.59
N GLN A 485 -43.62 3.89 16.69
CA GLN A 485 -44.18 2.61 16.26
C GLN A 485 -45.51 2.28 16.95
N VAL A 486 -45.59 2.52 18.27
CA VAL A 486 -46.84 2.36 19.03
C VAL A 486 -47.89 3.39 18.59
N TYR A 487 -47.52 4.66 18.37
CA TYR A 487 -48.46 5.72 18.01
C TYR A 487 -49.02 5.55 16.60
N VAL A 488 -48.20 5.12 15.63
CA VAL A 488 -48.64 4.78 14.27
C VAL A 488 -49.57 3.57 14.29
N LYS A 489 -49.15 2.43 14.87
CA LYS A 489 -50.01 1.24 14.96
C LYS A 489 -51.30 1.50 15.74
N LYS A 490 -51.28 2.37 16.76
CA LYS A 490 -52.47 2.76 17.52
C LYS A 490 -53.37 3.74 16.76
N LYS A 491 -52.82 4.51 15.81
CA LYS A 491 -53.61 5.34 14.87
C LYS A 491 -54.32 4.46 13.84
N ASP A 492 -53.72 3.33 13.45
CA ASP A 492 -54.34 2.33 12.58
C ASP A 492 -55.35 1.44 13.34
N SER A 493 -55.12 1.16 14.64
CA SER A 493 -55.98 0.30 15.46
C SER A 493 -57.13 1.02 16.17
N LEU A 494 -57.10 2.36 16.25
CA LEU A 494 -58.23 3.18 16.71
C LEU A 494 -58.91 3.78 15.48
N GLY A 495 -59.91 3.07 14.96
CA GLY A 495 -60.68 3.47 13.78
C GLY A 495 -61.48 4.76 13.98
N TRP A 496 -60.79 5.90 13.89
CA TRP A 496 -61.39 7.23 13.83
C TRP A 496 -61.89 7.50 12.41
N THR A 497 -63.00 6.87 12.04
CA THR A 497 -63.86 7.32 10.94
C THR A 497 -64.55 8.63 11.36
N PRO A 498 -64.33 9.76 10.65
CA PRO A 498 -65.07 10.99 10.91
C PRO A 498 -66.46 10.94 10.24
N GLU A 499 -67.36 10.17 10.85
CA GLU A 499 -68.81 10.14 10.59
C GLU A 499 -69.47 10.40 11.96
N GLU A 500 -70.19 11.50 12.20
CA GLU A 500 -71.54 11.87 11.70
C GLU A 500 -72.68 11.19 12.51
N THR A 501 -73.84 11.81 12.84
CA THR A 501 -74.22 13.22 13.13
C THR A 501 -75.59 13.19 13.80
N PHE A 502 -75.73 13.51 15.11
CA PHE A 502 -77.04 13.72 15.75
C PHE A 502 -76.93 14.58 17.04
N ASN A 503 -77.86 15.46 17.39
CA ASN A 503 -78.62 16.45 16.61
C ASN A 503 -79.40 17.40 17.56
N THR A 504 -79.48 18.68 17.23
CA THR A 504 -80.54 19.58 17.74
C THR A 504 -81.05 20.42 16.57
N SER A 505 -81.79 19.76 15.67
CA SER A 505 -82.48 20.41 14.56
C SER A 505 -83.66 21.25 15.05
N VAL A 506 -83.76 22.46 14.51
CA VAL A 506 -84.97 23.30 14.59
C VAL A 506 -86.19 22.54 14.04
N THR A 507 -87.36 22.87 14.60
CA THR A 507 -88.75 22.56 14.24
C THR A 507 -89.05 21.67 13.01
N ALA A 508 -89.92 20.68 13.25
CA ALA A 508 -90.62 19.78 12.31
C ALA A 508 -91.40 20.51 11.16
N PRO A 509 -91.97 19.84 10.11
CA PRO A 509 -92.46 18.43 10.12
C PRO A 509 -92.35 17.58 8.82
N THR A 510 -92.73 16.29 8.93
CA THR A 510 -93.20 15.33 7.86
C THR A 510 -92.32 15.18 6.61
N GLY A 511 -91.77 14.02 6.21
CA GLY A 511 -92.26 12.62 6.20
C GLY A 511 -91.93 12.04 4.78
N SER A 512 -91.96 10.75 4.43
CA SER A 512 -92.31 9.50 5.13
C SER A 512 -91.96 8.28 4.23
N ILE A 513 -91.61 7.09 4.79
CA ILE A 513 -91.86 5.72 4.23
C ILE A 513 -91.09 5.29 2.93
N LEU A 514 -90.58 4.06 2.67
CA LEU A 514 -90.34 2.77 3.40
C LEU A 514 -89.25 1.92 2.68
N ASN A 515 -88.72 0.89 3.38
CA ASN A 515 -88.29 -0.49 2.98
C ASN A 515 -87.83 -0.85 1.51
N HIS A 516 -87.04 -1.89 1.21
CA HIS A 516 -86.76 -3.18 1.89
C HIS A 516 -85.40 -3.80 1.45
N SER A 517 -85.11 -5.00 1.94
CA SER A 517 -83.93 -5.84 1.66
C SER A 517 -84.15 -6.91 0.57
N THR A 518 -83.15 -7.17 -0.29
CA THR A 518 -82.66 -8.53 -0.66
C THR A 518 -81.43 -8.44 -1.59
N SER A 519 -80.71 -9.55 -1.75
CA SER A 519 -79.53 -9.73 -2.62
C SER A 519 -79.88 -10.34 -3.98
N ASP A 520 -79.25 -9.90 -5.09
CA ASP A 520 -78.56 -10.84 -6.01
C ASP A 520 -77.70 -10.18 -7.14
N ARG A 521 -76.76 -10.98 -7.68
CA ARG A 521 -76.09 -10.93 -9.02
C ARG A 521 -75.38 -9.66 -9.56
N ALA A 522 -74.05 -9.75 -9.57
CA ALA A 522 -73.13 -9.71 -10.72
C ALA A 522 -73.23 -8.64 -11.85
N PHE A 523 -72.09 -8.02 -12.19
CA PHE A 523 -71.32 -8.35 -13.42
C PHE A 523 -69.88 -7.81 -13.35
N ALA A 524 -69.06 -8.07 -14.39
CA ALA A 524 -67.67 -7.63 -14.51
C ALA A 524 -67.40 -6.78 -15.78
N ASP A 525 -66.28 -6.06 -15.78
CA ASP A 525 -65.55 -5.41 -16.87
C ASP A 525 -66.29 -4.92 -18.14
N SER A 526 -66.14 -3.62 -18.42
CA SER A 526 -65.85 -3.15 -19.79
C SER A 526 -65.11 -1.81 -19.79
N SER A 527 -64.33 -1.59 -20.84
CA SER A 527 -63.46 -0.44 -21.03
C SER A 527 -63.91 0.44 -22.21
N THR A 528 -63.11 1.46 -22.52
CA THR A 528 -63.18 2.37 -23.69
C THR A 528 -64.17 3.55 -23.63
N ARG A 529 -63.66 4.72 -24.03
CA ARG A 529 -64.39 5.71 -24.84
C ARG A 529 -63.40 6.57 -25.64
N ALA A 530 -63.76 6.94 -26.86
CA ALA A 530 -63.02 7.82 -27.77
C ALA A 530 -64.01 8.58 -28.68
N GLY A 531 -63.54 9.63 -29.37
CA GLY A 531 -64.33 10.56 -30.22
C GLY A 531 -64.29 12.01 -29.66
N GLU A 532 -63.87 13.07 -30.36
CA GLU A 532 -64.31 13.66 -31.67
C GLU A 532 -65.65 14.44 -31.55
N ARG A 533 -65.89 15.68 -32.04
CA ARG A 533 -65.19 16.80 -32.78
C ARG A 533 -65.88 18.15 -32.35
N GLY A 534 -65.58 19.40 -32.75
CA GLY A 534 -64.60 20.06 -33.65
C GLY A 534 -65.15 21.44 -34.18
N TYR A 535 -64.36 22.25 -34.92
CA TYR A 535 -64.75 23.53 -35.62
C TYR A 535 -64.99 24.79 -34.70
N VAL A 536 -64.65 26.07 -35.00
CA VAL A 536 -63.79 26.72 -36.04
C VAL A 536 -63.45 28.21 -35.69
N ASP A 537 -62.64 28.87 -36.54
CA ASP A 537 -62.27 30.32 -36.62
C ASP A 537 -61.40 30.97 -35.53
N GLY A 538 -60.55 31.97 -35.85
CA GLY A 538 -60.17 32.48 -37.17
C GLY A 538 -59.29 33.77 -37.17
N THR A 539 -58.45 33.95 -38.20
CA THR A 539 -57.67 35.18 -38.54
C THR A 539 -56.50 35.57 -37.58
N THR A 540 -55.48 36.39 -37.92
CA THR A 540 -55.01 37.08 -39.15
C THR A 540 -53.47 36.98 -39.29
N ARG A 541 -52.94 37.21 -40.52
CA ARG A 541 -51.63 37.81 -40.93
C ARG A 541 -50.28 37.38 -40.26
N ALA A 542 -49.12 37.50 -40.91
CA ALA A 542 -48.64 37.41 -42.30
C ALA A 542 -47.19 37.96 -42.32
N SER A 543 -46.23 37.27 -42.97
CA SER A 543 -45.02 37.89 -43.58
C SER A 543 -44.15 36.83 -44.26
N ASP A 544 -44.22 36.74 -45.59
CA ASP A 544 -43.32 35.92 -46.41
C ASP A 544 -42.00 36.64 -46.74
N ARG A 545 -40.92 35.86 -46.93
CA ARG A 545 -39.97 35.87 -48.09
C ARG A 545 -38.62 35.23 -47.74
N SER A 546 -38.29 34.07 -48.30
CA SER A 546 -37.64 33.82 -49.62
C SER A 546 -36.15 34.17 -49.63
N TYR A 547 -35.24 33.20 -49.62
CA TYR A 547 -34.79 32.41 -50.79
C TYR A 547 -33.99 33.22 -51.81
N VAL A 548 -32.68 32.96 -51.88
CA VAL A 548 -31.84 32.95 -53.10
C VAL A 548 -30.79 31.83 -52.93
N ASP A 549 -30.45 31.14 -54.02
CA ASP A 549 -29.48 30.04 -54.10
C ASP A 549 -28.03 30.53 -54.42
N ALA A 550 -27.02 29.73 -54.10
CA ALA A 550 -25.62 29.94 -54.47
C ALA A 550 -24.86 28.60 -54.64
N THR A 551 -25.14 27.87 -55.71
CA THR A 551 -24.54 26.57 -56.05
C THR A 551 -23.30 26.66 -56.95
N THR A 552 -22.57 25.53 -57.06
CA THR A 552 -21.49 25.21 -58.04
C THR A 552 -20.10 25.84 -57.75
N ARG A 553 -18.94 25.22 -58.07
CA ARG A 553 -18.51 23.90 -58.64
C ARG A 553 -17.23 23.47 -57.86
N ALA A 554 -16.88 22.20 -57.61
CA ALA A 554 -16.50 21.10 -58.53
C ALA A 554 -15.24 21.43 -59.39
N THR A 555 -14.31 20.53 -59.72
CA THR A 555 -14.44 19.09 -60.08
C THR A 555 -13.16 18.25 -59.87
N ASP A 556 -13.33 16.94 -59.61
CA ASP A 556 -12.57 15.78 -60.15
C ASP A 556 -11.07 15.55 -59.76
N ARG A 557 -10.46 14.35 -59.79
CA ARG A 557 -10.80 12.95 -60.23
C ARG A 557 -10.13 11.95 -59.23
N ALA A 558 -10.75 10.86 -58.75
CA ALA A 558 -10.98 9.51 -59.33
C ALA A 558 -9.70 8.69 -59.65
N TYR A 559 -9.59 7.34 -59.55
CA TYR A 559 -10.49 6.19 -59.25
C TYR A 559 -9.93 5.40 -58.01
N ALA A 560 -10.34 4.21 -57.53
CA ALA A 560 -11.27 3.10 -57.90
C ALA A 560 -11.81 2.44 -56.58
N GLU A 561 -12.81 1.54 -56.43
CA GLU A 561 -13.35 0.39 -57.20
C GLU A 561 -12.52 -0.92 -57.02
N ALA A 562 -13.02 -2.12 -56.67
CA ALA A 562 -14.33 -2.75 -56.34
C ALA A 562 -14.07 -4.09 -55.57
N THR A 563 -14.97 -4.90 -54.95
CA THR A 563 -16.36 -4.96 -54.36
C THR A 563 -16.40 -6.26 -53.50
N ARG A 564 -17.40 -6.75 -52.73
CA ARG A 564 -18.89 -6.69 -52.58
C ARG A 564 -19.23 -6.98 -51.08
N GLY A 565 -20.44 -6.95 -50.53
CA GLY A 565 -21.77 -6.54 -51.05
C GLY A 565 -22.86 -7.64 -50.98
N VAL A 566 -23.82 -7.55 -50.03
CA VAL A 566 -25.24 -7.98 -50.08
C VAL A 566 -25.99 -7.35 -48.88
N ASP A 567 -27.14 -6.74 -49.14
CA ASP A 567 -28.11 -6.27 -48.13
C ASP A 567 -29.45 -7.00 -48.30
N LEU A 568 -30.20 -7.20 -47.21
CA LEU A 568 -31.62 -7.59 -47.25
C LEU A 568 -32.45 -6.76 -46.26
N ARG A 569 -33.70 -6.46 -46.64
CA ARG A 569 -34.52 -5.41 -46.03
C ARG A 569 -35.44 -5.91 -44.90
N GLY A 570 -35.52 -5.10 -43.84
CA GLY A 570 -36.81 -4.69 -43.25
C GLY A 570 -37.34 -5.50 -42.06
N GLY A 571 -38.30 -4.88 -41.35
CA GLY A 571 -39.06 -5.49 -40.25
C GLY A 571 -38.76 -4.89 -38.88
N ALA A 572 -39.73 -4.17 -38.32
CA ALA A 572 -39.76 -3.82 -36.90
C ALA A 572 -40.87 -4.64 -36.20
N LEU A 573 -40.68 -5.00 -34.92
CA LEU A 573 -41.67 -5.03 -33.82
C LEU A 573 -41.12 -5.77 -32.57
N ARG A 574 -41.91 -5.85 -31.49
CA ARG A 574 -41.48 -6.18 -30.11
C ARG A 574 -41.57 -7.67 -29.73
N GLY A 575 -40.71 -8.10 -28.79
CA GLY A 575 -40.88 -9.29 -27.93
C GLY A 575 -39.69 -10.27 -27.97
N ALA A 576 -39.40 -11.10 -26.96
CA ALA A 576 -39.84 -11.15 -25.56
C ALA A 576 -38.80 -11.98 -24.71
N PRO A 577 -38.70 -11.84 -23.37
CA PRO A 577 -37.54 -12.33 -22.60
C PRO A 577 -37.66 -13.77 -22.07
N ARG A 578 -36.71 -14.66 -22.42
CA ARG A 578 -36.47 -16.00 -21.84
C ARG A 578 -34.98 -16.39 -22.07
N ARG A 579 -34.31 -17.22 -21.27
CA ARG A 579 -34.56 -17.78 -19.91
C ARG A 579 -33.20 -18.22 -19.30
N TYR A 580 -33.14 -18.40 -17.98
CA TYR A 580 -31.99 -19.00 -17.28
C TYR A 580 -31.85 -20.49 -17.67
N VAL A 581 -30.61 -20.97 -17.86
CA VAL A 581 -30.30 -22.39 -18.13
C VAL A 581 -29.17 -22.84 -17.21
N SER A 582 -29.48 -23.79 -16.33
CA SER A 582 -28.52 -24.46 -15.44
C SER A 582 -28.13 -25.83 -16.02
N PRO A 583 -26.84 -26.16 -16.15
CA PRO A 583 -26.39 -27.48 -16.62
C PRO A 583 -26.87 -28.65 -15.75
N THR A 584 -26.98 -29.82 -16.36
CA THR A 584 -27.52 -31.05 -15.77
C THR A 584 -26.50 -31.90 -15.00
N ARG A 585 -27.01 -32.87 -14.24
CA ARG A 585 -26.27 -33.74 -13.32
C ARG A 585 -25.28 -34.67 -14.05
N TYR A 586 -24.17 -34.99 -13.37
CA TYR A 586 -23.50 -36.28 -13.52
C TYR A 586 -24.01 -37.27 -12.46
N THR A 587 -23.87 -38.57 -12.74
CA THR A 587 -24.17 -39.67 -11.82
C THR A 587 -23.06 -39.87 -10.79
N GLY A 588 -23.40 -40.37 -9.60
CA GLY A 588 -22.47 -40.53 -8.47
C GLY A 588 -22.20 -41.97 -8.06
N ALA A 589 -21.19 -42.16 -7.23
CA ALA A 589 -20.85 -43.41 -6.54
C ALA A 589 -20.39 -43.15 -5.10
N ALA A 590 -20.29 -44.22 -4.31
CA ALA A 590 -20.06 -44.28 -2.85
C ALA A 590 -19.12 -43.23 -2.22
N GLY A 591 -19.43 -42.80 -1.00
CA GLY A 591 -18.65 -41.83 -0.22
C GLY A 591 -18.01 -42.40 1.06
N ILE A 592 -17.03 -41.65 1.59
CA ILE A 592 -16.40 -41.87 2.91
C ILE A 592 -16.33 -40.50 3.62
N PRO A 593 -16.79 -40.37 4.88
CA PRO A 593 -16.75 -39.09 5.59
C PRO A 593 -15.43 -38.89 6.33
N TYR A 594 -14.56 -38.00 5.84
CA TYR A 594 -13.35 -37.63 6.59
C TYR A 594 -13.63 -36.53 7.62
N ARG A 595 -13.57 -36.90 8.89
CA ARG A 595 -13.57 -35.99 10.05
C ARG A 595 -12.28 -36.27 10.82
N PRO A 596 -11.38 -35.30 11.04
CA PRO A 596 -10.19 -35.54 11.84
C PRO A 596 -10.62 -35.84 13.29
N VAL A 597 -10.23 -37.02 13.78
CA VAL A 597 -10.38 -37.41 15.18
C VAL A 597 -9.14 -36.91 15.91
N SER A 598 -9.33 -35.99 16.87
CA SER A 598 -8.28 -35.63 17.82
C SER A 598 -8.28 -36.64 18.96
N THR A 599 -7.12 -37.24 19.26
CA THR A 599 -6.98 -38.31 20.25
C THR A 599 -6.35 -37.79 21.55
N GLU A 600 -7.20 -37.65 22.58
CA GLU A 600 -6.85 -37.62 24.01
C GLU A 600 -5.97 -36.44 24.54
N PRO A 601 -5.93 -36.18 25.86
CA PRO A 601 -6.86 -36.57 26.92
C PRO A 601 -7.55 -35.37 27.60
N VAL A 602 -8.59 -35.65 28.41
CA VAL A 602 -9.32 -34.63 29.17
C VAL A 602 -8.55 -34.17 30.41
N LEU A 603 -8.31 -32.85 30.52
CA LEU A 603 -8.09 -32.17 31.81
C LEU A 603 -9.27 -31.24 32.15
N ARG A 604 -9.63 -31.17 33.43
CA ARG A 604 -10.92 -30.63 33.90
C ARG A 604 -10.93 -29.11 34.05
N THR A 605 -12.07 -28.51 33.77
CA THR A 605 -12.40 -27.10 34.04
C THR A 605 -12.65 -26.82 35.52
N THR A 606 -11.99 -25.79 36.05
CA THR A 606 -12.31 -25.04 37.29
C THR A 606 -11.88 -23.56 37.08
N PRO A 607 -12.36 -22.55 37.85
CA PRO A 607 -12.93 -21.35 37.21
C PRO A 607 -12.12 -20.05 37.31
N GLU A 608 -12.66 -18.99 36.69
CA GLU A 608 -12.15 -17.61 36.74
C GLU A 608 -11.81 -17.12 38.16
N LEU A 609 -10.54 -16.79 38.40
CA LEU A 609 -10.11 -16.07 39.60
C LEU A 609 -10.49 -14.58 39.50
N LYS A 610 -11.70 -14.24 39.95
CA LYS A 610 -12.17 -12.86 40.11
C LYS A 610 -11.43 -12.16 41.26
N TYR A 611 -10.23 -11.65 40.99
CA TYR A 611 -9.51 -10.78 41.91
C TYR A 611 -10.22 -9.42 42.02
N ARG A 612 -11.07 -9.27 43.04
CA ARG A 612 -11.49 -7.94 43.53
C ARG A 612 -10.33 -7.32 44.31
N GLY A 613 -9.67 -6.33 43.72
CA GLY A 613 -8.82 -5.44 44.50
C GLY A 613 -9.64 -4.68 45.55
N PRO A 614 -9.12 -4.42 46.75
CA PRO A 614 -9.80 -3.59 47.75
C PRO A 614 -9.91 -2.15 47.23
N GLY A 615 -11.04 -1.49 47.51
CA GLY A 615 -11.26 -0.11 47.09
C GLY A 615 -10.41 0.86 47.90
N MET A 616 -9.77 1.81 47.20
CA MET A 616 -9.15 2.99 47.81
C MET A 616 -9.88 4.24 47.29
N GLU A 617 -10.31 5.11 48.19
CA GLU A 617 -11.04 6.33 47.84
C GLU A 617 -10.09 7.37 47.22
N PRO A 618 -10.51 8.12 46.17
CA PRO A 618 -9.69 9.19 45.59
C PRO A 618 -9.74 10.46 46.48
N PRO A 619 -8.60 10.93 47.02
CA PRO A 619 -8.57 12.16 47.81
C PRO A 619 -8.85 13.41 46.95
N GLY A 620 -9.59 14.36 47.52
CA GLY A 620 -10.30 15.43 46.82
C GLY A 620 -9.51 16.40 45.93
N PHE A 621 -10.23 16.98 44.98
CA PHE A 621 -9.80 18.10 44.14
C PHE A 621 -9.40 19.35 44.96
N PRO A 622 -8.18 19.91 44.77
CA PRO A 622 -7.87 21.27 45.15
C PRO A 622 -8.33 22.25 44.05
N LYS A 623 -9.36 23.06 44.33
CA LYS A 623 -9.79 24.17 43.46
C LYS A 623 -9.35 25.52 44.04
N LYS A 624 -8.22 26.07 43.58
CA LYS A 624 -8.09 27.51 43.26
C LYS A 624 -6.78 27.87 42.54
N ARG A 625 -6.79 29.08 41.98
CA ARG A 625 -5.67 29.76 41.30
C ARG A 625 -4.60 30.14 42.30
N ASP A 626 -3.36 30.22 41.83
CA ASP A 626 -2.54 31.41 42.02
C ASP A 626 -1.78 31.75 40.72
N THR A 627 -1.45 33.01 40.53
CA THR A 627 -0.86 33.54 39.28
C THR A 627 0.49 34.17 39.55
N LEU A 628 1.56 33.50 39.10
CA LEU A 628 2.95 33.98 39.23
C LEU A 628 3.63 34.07 37.85
N PHE A 629 3.08 34.91 36.98
CA PHE A 629 3.89 35.56 35.95
C PHE A 629 4.56 36.78 36.57
N SER A 630 5.85 36.69 36.89
CA SER A 630 6.65 37.88 37.16
C SER A 630 7.03 38.52 35.83
N SER A 631 6.52 39.72 35.57
CA SER A 631 6.88 40.53 34.42
C SER A 631 8.26 41.17 34.63
N ASN A 632 9.25 40.80 33.82
CA ASN A 632 10.49 41.56 33.65
C ASN A 632 10.65 41.91 32.18
N GLN A 633 9.94 42.96 31.76
CA GLN A 633 10.10 43.60 30.46
C GLN A 633 10.90 44.89 30.65
N THR A 634 12.23 44.76 30.74
CA THR A 634 13.13 45.92 30.78
C THR A 634 13.27 46.51 29.38
N VAL A 635 12.46 47.53 29.09
CA VAL A 635 12.71 48.44 27.97
C VAL A 635 13.92 49.29 28.32
N VAL A 636 14.88 49.36 27.40
CA VAL A 636 15.88 50.43 27.34
C VAL A 636 15.84 50.94 25.90
N ASP A 637 15.08 52.02 25.71
CA ASP A 637 15.34 52.95 24.61
C ASP A 637 16.49 53.85 25.06
N ASP A 638 17.50 54.01 24.21
CA ASP A 638 18.42 55.14 24.22
C ASP A 638 18.87 55.38 22.78
N HIS A 639 18.95 56.65 22.38
CA HIS A 639 19.15 57.07 20.98
C HIS A 639 19.86 58.43 20.94
N VAL A 640 20.73 58.63 19.93
CA VAL A 640 21.60 59.82 19.73
C VAL A 640 22.75 59.85 20.77
N ASP A 641 24.02 60.10 20.42
CA ASP A 641 24.61 60.63 19.17
C ASP A 641 25.03 59.58 18.11
#